data_AF-A0A8H9GD51-F1
#
_entry.id   AF-A0A8H9GD51-F1
#
_cell.length_a   1.000
_cell.length_b   1.000
_cell.length_c   1.000
_cell.angle_alpha   90.00
_cell.angle_beta   90.00
_cell.angle_gamma   90.00
#
_symmetry.space_group_name_H-M   'P 1'
#
loop_
_entity.id
_entity.type
_entity.pdbx_description
1 polymer ?
#
loop_
_entity_poly.entity_id
_entity_poly.type
_entity_poly.pdbx_seq_one_letter_code
_entity_poly.pdbx_strand_id
1 'polypeptide(L)'
;MTLAHETVAPPDGVVPPRFRPPAGSGDAAVLSLDGEWRFRLFPEAETGVDPADPGAGWDRLAVPGHWQLAGAPHAWPYGTPAYTNVVFPFPVDAPHVPHENPTGEYRTTLRLPADWPAGGRTLLRFEGVDSWFQVAVDGEVLATSHGSRLPTEVDVTAHLRPGEEHLLAVRVTQWSAFSYVEDQDQWWLSGIFRSVSLEHRPEGGLDDVRVHAAYDHTTGTGTLRVDAAAVGGAAGAVAARVAVPELGLDGAAGEELTAAVEPWSAERPRLYDVVVSTATETVTLAVGFRTVSVEDGVFLVNGRPVTLRGVNRHEFDPLRGRSLTPERMLEDVLLMKRHHVNAVRTSHYPPHPHFLDLCDRYGLYVVDENDLETHGFEVDGWVGNPTDDPAWTDVLVDRVTRMVRRDAHHPSVVLWSLGNEAGRGRNVAAMAQAVRDLDPTRPIHYEGDWSSEHVDVYSRMYAPTEEVALIGQGVEPPFERADADGRRRTLPFVLCEYAHAMGNGPGGLSDYDALFDRYPRLMGGFVWEWIDHGLTRTDDDGVEYAAYGGDFGEALHDGTFIADGLLLPDRTPSPGLTELAAVYAPVRIDPRDDGSLLVRNRYAFRDSGHAELRWTLHRGTEELAAGTLDLVLEPGTEAVVRPPADLPLPEPGTEPVWWTVRAVLTEPDALDEPWAAPGLELGAGQLLVVDRAPLAAPSGRVTTTDDGGFRAGPALLGPRGELRTLAGRAVHTFRVDAWRAATDNDRKPARWQEQADAETWYRAGLTLLGERVEAAEAGDDGALRVTSRVSGPAVRTGFDVRTRWQPVGDGADAVDLVVDARPVGPAPRSVARLGLLLALEEPRAADARVRWAGLGPEESYADSARAALGGAWEHPVADWQTRYTHPQENGARRGVTRAELTFADGSGLRIEAGQVEVAGRPRQGFELSLRPWSDRALDQAGHPHELVPDGRLWLHLDAAQHGVGSAACGPGVLPDAWLHAAPFRLRVRLTAV
;
A
#
# COMPACT_ATOMS: atom_id res chain seq x y z
N MET A 1 38.53 18.58 -18.63
CA MET A 1 37.43 19.54 -18.38
C MET A 1 36.45 18.78 -17.51
N THR A 2 35.97 19.36 -16.42
CA THR A 2 34.96 18.71 -15.57
C THR A 2 33.61 18.77 -16.29
N LEU A 3 32.89 17.66 -16.36
CA LEU A 3 31.57 17.59 -17.00
C LEU A 3 30.52 18.25 -16.09
N ALA A 4 29.62 19.04 -16.69
CA ALA A 4 28.65 19.82 -15.90
C ALA A 4 27.70 18.93 -15.06
N HIS A 5 27.29 17.77 -15.59
CA HIS A 5 26.43 16.80 -14.89
C HIS A 5 27.14 16.04 -13.74
N GLU A 6 28.48 16.16 -13.63
CA GLU A 6 29.26 15.61 -12.50
C GLU A 6 29.67 16.69 -11.49
N THR A 7 29.25 17.94 -11.69
CA THR A 7 29.61 19.05 -10.81
C THR A 7 28.55 19.23 -9.73
N VAL A 8 28.95 19.03 -8.46
CA VAL A 8 28.07 19.27 -7.30
C VAL A 8 27.92 20.78 -7.09
N ALA A 9 26.84 21.33 -7.63
CA ALA A 9 26.47 22.74 -7.47
C ALA A 9 24.95 22.90 -7.55
N PRO A 10 24.37 23.95 -6.93
CA PRO A 10 22.99 24.34 -7.18
C PRO A 10 22.72 24.62 -8.67
N PRO A 11 21.45 24.60 -9.11
CA PRO A 11 21.09 24.96 -10.47
C PRO A 11 21.61 26.35 -10.88
N ASP A 12 21.95 26.51 -12.17
CA ASP A 12 22.46 27.76 -12.74
C ASP A 12 21.49 28.31 -13.80
N GLY A 13 21.36 29.64 -13.89
CA GLY A 13 20.44 30.30 -14.81
C GLY A 13 18.95 30.15 -14.49
N VAL A 14 18.60 29.69 -13.28
CA VAL A 14 17.22 29.49 -12.83
C VAL A 14 16.71 30.66 -11.98
N VAL A 15 15.39 30.84 -11.95
CA VAL A 15 14.71 31.79 -11.05
C VAL A 15 14.60 31.16 -9.65
N PRO A 16 14.71 31.95 -8.56
CA PRO A 16 14.51 31.43 -7.21
C PRO A 16 13.18 30.70 -7.04
N PRO A 17 13.13 29.60 -6.25
CA PRO A 17 11.89 28.89 -5.99
C PRO A 17 10.83 29.80 -5.37
N ARG A 18 9.59 29.59 -5.78
CA ARG A 18 8.42 30.37 -5.37
C ARG A 18 7.19 29.49 -5.27
N PHE A 19 6.16 30.01 -4.62
CA PHE A 19 4.83 29.46 -4.63
C PHE A 19 4.32 29.22 -6.05
N ARG A 20 3.70 28.07 -6.28
CA ARG A 20 3.00 27.73 -7.51
C ARG A 20 1.49 27.90 -7.31
N PRO A 21 0.83 28.87 -7.95
CA PRO A 21 -0.63 28.91 -7.96
C PRO A 21 -1.23 27.65 -8.59
N PRO A 22 -2.29 27.05 -8.01
CA PRO A 22 -3.02 25.95 -8.64
C PRO A 22 -3.43 26.32 -10.07
N ALA A 23 -3.48 25.33 -10.96
CA ALA A 23 -3.83 25.60 -12.36
C ALA A 23 -5.22 26.27 -12.47
N GLY A 24 -5.28 27.41 -13.16
CA GLY A 24 -6.52 28.19 -13.33
C GLY A 24 -6.91 29.08 -12.13
N SER A 25 -6.09 29.13 -11.08
CA SER A 25 -6.34 30.00 -9.90
C SER A 25 -5.98 31.48 -10.12
N GLY A 26 -5.18 31.80 -11.14
CA GLY A 26 -4.76 33.16 -11.47
C GLY A 26 -5.20 33.62 -12.86
N ASP A 27 -5.12 34.91 -13.10
CA ASP A 27 -5.39 35.54 -14.40
C ASP A 27 -4.14 35.73 -15.29
N ALA A 28 -2.98 35.30 -14.79
CA ALA A 28 -1.74 35.25 -15.56
C ALA A 28 -1.86 34.29 -16.76
N ALA A 29 -1.32 34.71 -17.92
CA ALA A 29 -1.35 33.90 -19.12
C ALA A 29 -0.41 32.69 -18.98
N VAL A 30 -0.92 31.49 -19.28
CA VAL A 30 -0.15 30.25 -19.27
C VAL A 30 -0.31 29.55 -20.62
N LEU A 31 0.79 29.02 -21.16
CA LEU A 31 0.82 28.23 -22.37
C LEU A 31 1.50 26.89 -22.08
N SER A 32 0.76 25.79 -22.20
CA SER A 32 1.36 24.45 -22.11
C SER A 32 2.22 24.15 -23.34
N LEU A 33 3.34 23.48 -23.11
CA LEU A 33 4.24 22.94 -24.13
C LEU A 33 4.19 21.41 -24.18
N ASP A 34 3.24 20.80 -23.46
CA ASP A 34 3.04 19.36 -23.47
C ASP A 34 2.61 18.89 -24.88
N GLY A 35 3.08 17.70 -25.26
CA GLY A 35 2.81 17.09 -26.55
C GLY A 35 4.05 16.38 -27.12
N GLU A 36 4.05 16.18 -28.44
CA GLU A 36 5.09 15.43 -29.13
C GLU A 36 6.28 16.31 -29.50
N TRP A 37 7.42 16.07 -28.84
CA TRP A 37 8.67 16.75 -29.12
C TRP A 37 9.54 15.88 -30.03
N ARG A 38 10.41 16.50 -30.82
CA ARG A 38 11.44 15.73 -31.56
C ARG A 38 12.43 15.19 -30.55
N PHE A 39 12.82 13.94 -30.70
CA PHE A 39 13.63 13.24 -29.71
C PHE A 39 14.68 12.35 -30.36
N ARG A 40 15.87 12.32 -29.77
CA ARG A 40 16.91 11.36 -30.10
C ARG A 40 17.68 10.96 -28.83
N LEU A 41 17.86 9.65 -28.64
CA LEU A 41 18.70 9.12 -27.57
C LEU A 41 20.14 8.91 -28.03
N PHE A 42 21.09 9.31 -27.20
CA PHE A 42 22.53 9.08 -27.35
C PHE A 42 23.04 8.19 -26.23
N PRO A 43 24.09 7.39 -26.46
CA PRO A 43 24.62 6.45 -25.46
C PRO A 43 25.50 7.12 -24.39
N GLU A 44 25.87 8.39 -24.57
CA GLU A 44 26.82 9.12 -23.72
C GLU A 44 26.33 10.57 -23.50
N ALA A 45 26.78 11.19 -22.40
CA ALA A 45 26.40 12.56 -22.03
C ALA A 45 26.95 13.64 -22.99
N GLU A 46 28.12 13.40 -23.59
CA GLU A 46 28.67 14.25 -24.64
C GLU A 46 28.06 13.89 -26.01
N THR A 47 26.82 14.32 -26.27
CA THR A 47 26.10 13.96 -27.51
C THR A 47 26.72 14.55 -28.79
N GLY A 48 27.52 15.62 -28.66
CA GLY A 48 28.07 16.39 -29.78
C GLY A 48 27.03 17.19 -30.57
N VAL A 49 25.77 17.21 -30.12
CA VAL A 49 24.69 17.92 -30.79
C VAL A 49 24.71 19.41 -30.44
N ASP A 50 24.64 20.26 -31.46
CA ASP A 50 24.47 21.70 -31.32
C ASP A 50 23.04 22.01 -30.82
N PRO A 51 22.86 22.77 -29.73
CA PRO A 51 21.53 23.21 -29.28
C PRO A 51 20.75 24.01 -30.35
N ALA A 52 21.42 24.59 -31.35
CA ALA A 52 20.79 25.25 -32.49
C ALA A 52 20.27 24.28 -33.58
N ASP A 53 20.59 22.98 -33.51
CA ASP A 53 20.05 21.97 -34.43
C ASP A 53 18.55 21.72 -34.13
N PRO A 54 17.63 21.98 -35.08
CA PRO A 54 16.20 21.74 -34.88
C PRO A 54 15.83 20.24 -34.83
N GLY A 55 16.77 19.33 -35.00
CA GLY A 55 16.53 17.88 -34.93
C GLY A 55 15.73 17.35 -36.12
N ALA A 56 15.99 17.88 -37.33
CA ALA A 56 15.26 17.46 -38.52
C ALA A 56 15.45 15.95 -38.79
N GLY A 57 14.35 15.21 -38.85
CA GLY A 57 14.36 13.76 -39.09
C GLY A 57 14.57 12.89 -37.85
N TRP A 58 14.59 13.48 -36.66
CA TRP A 58 14.53 12.73 -35.40
C TRP A 58 13.13 12.16 -35.17
N ASP A 59 13.05 11.17 -34.29
CA ASP A 59 11.79 10.58 -33.85
C ASP A 59 10.96 11.58 -33.05
N ARG A 60 9.76 11.17 -32.64
CA ARG A 60 8.90 11.96 -31.75
C ARG A 60 8.63 11.19 -30.46
N LEU A 61 8.61 11.93 -29.36
CA LEU A 61 8.36 11.41 -28.02
C LEU A 61 7.39 12.35 -27.29
N ALA A 62 6.43 11.77 -26.58
CA ALA A 62 5.52 12.51 -25.72
C ALA A 62 6.26 13.17 -24.55
N VAL A 63 5.91 14.42 -24.29
CA VAL A 63 6.28 15.18 -23.09
C VAL A 63 4.98 15.66 -22.44
N PRO A 64 4.69 15.35 -21.17
CA PRO A 64 5.53 14.57 -20.27
C PRO A 64 5.60 13.07 -20.59
N GLY A 65 6.74 12.44 -20.28
CA GLY A 65 6.93 10.99 -20.37
C GLY A 65 8.37 10.54 -20.05
N HIS A 66 8.52 9.25 -19.75
CA HIS A 66 9.82 8.60 -19.65
C HIS A 66 10.17 7.95 -20.99
N TRP A 67 11.40 8.17 -21.48
CA TRP A 67 11.77 7.65 -22.80
C TRP A 67 11.85 6.12 -22.80
N GLN A 68 12.19 5.49 -21.66
CA GLN A 68 12.23 4.03 -21.54
C GLN A 68 10.85 3.42 -21.78
N LEU A 69 9.76 4.13 -21.46
CA LEU A 69 8.39 3.64 -21.61
C LEU A 69 7.77 4.01 -22.97
N ALA A 70 8.54 4.58 -23.90
CA ALA A 70 8.05 4.96 -25.20
C ALA A 70 7.57 3.72 -25.99
N GLY A 71 6.28 3.64 -26.32
CA GLY A 71 5.73 2.48 -27.04
C GLY A 71 5.44 1.27 -26.15
N ALA A 72 5.52 1.40 -24.82
CA ALA A 72 4.99 0.41 -23.89
C ALA A 72 3.48 0.12 -24.18
N PRO A 73 3.01 -1.12 -23.95
CA PRO A 73 3.75 -2.26 -23.41
C PRO A 73 4.48 -3.10 -24.48
N HIS A 74 4.41 -2.71 -25.75
CA HIS A 74 4.79 -3.55 -26.90
C HIS A 74 6.22 -3.31 -27.41
N ALA A 75 6.83 -2.16 -27.12
CA ALA A 75 8.17 -1.81 -27.60
C ALA A 75 8.93 -0.93 -26.60
N TRP A 76 10.27 -0.99 -26.68
CA TRP A 76 11.21 -0.29 -25.79
C TRP A 76 12.35 0.32 -26.62
N PRO A 77 12.05 1.27 -27.54
CA PRO A 77 12.98 1.73 -28.57
C PRO A 77 14.12 2.60 -28.02
N TYR A 78 14.02 3.11 -26.79
CA TYR A 78 14.97 4.04 -26.19
C TYR A 78 15.55 3.51 -24.88
N GLY A 79 15.97 2.25 -24.87
CA GLY A 79 16.43 1.57 -23.65
C GLY A 79 15.25 1.04 -22.83
N THR A 80 15.57 0.42 -21.71
CA THR A 80 14.60 -0.29 -20.86
C THR A 80 14.61 0.27 -19.42
N PRO A 81 13.50 0.13 -18.67
CA PRO A 81 13.48 0.34 -17.24
C PRO A 81 14.54 -0.52 -16.52
N ALA A 82 14.99 -0.06 -15.35
CA ALA A 82 15.82 -0.84 -14.45
C ALA A 82 15.32 -0.68 -13.02
N TYR A 83 15.22 -1.77 -12.26
CA TYR A 83 14.84 -1.74 -10.85
C TYR A 83 15.98 -2.17 -9.93
N THR A 84 16.32 -1.33 -8.97
CA THR A 84 17.12 -1.68 -7.79
C THR A 84 16.45 -1.09 -6.54
N ASN A 85 16.61 -1.75 -5.41
CA ASN A 85 16.16 -1.27 -4.11
C ASN A 85 17.25 -0.39 -3.48
N VAL A 86 18.27 -0.99 -2.87
CA VAL A 86 19.34 -0.29 -2.14
C VAL A 86 20.57 -0.02 -3.00
N VAL A 87 20.86 -0.90 -3.95
CA VAL A 87 22.15 -0.85 -4.66
C VAL A 87 22.06 0.09 -5.86
N PHE A 88 23.01 1.02 -5.96
CA PHE A 88 23.14 1.81 -7.18
C PHE A 88 23.38 0.90 -8.41
N PRO A 89 22.76 1.19 -9.57
CA PRO A 89 22.99 0.45 -10.82
C PRO A 89 24.34 0.81 -11.48
N PHE A 90 25.18 1.60 -10.81
CA PHE A 90 26.51 2.02 -11.23
C PHE A 90 27.48 2.07 -10.04
N PRO A 91 28.82 2.12 -10.26
CA PRO A 91 29.80 2.15 -9.18
C PRO A 91 29.61 3.35 -8.24
N VAL A 92 29.76 3.13 -6.93
CA VAL A 92 29.68 4.21 -5.93
C VAL A 92 31.01 4.96 -5.83
N ASP A 93 31.13 6.06 -6.55
CA ASP A 93 32.33 6.93 -6.62
C ASP A 93 31.92 8.41 -6.77
N ALA A 94 31.06 8.91 -5.88
CA ALA A 94 30.50 10.25 -5.99
C ALA A 94 31.60 11.34 -6.06
N PRO A 95 31.49 12.32 -6.99
CA PRO A 95 30.31 12.63 -7.83
C PRO A 95 30.35 12.01 -9.24
N HIS A 96 31.23 11.05 -9.51
CA HIS A 96 31.46 10.50 -10.85
C HIS A 96 30.39 9.51 -11.28
N VAL A 97 30.04 9.49 -12.57
CA VAL A 97 29.03 8.59 -13.15
C VAL A 97 29.62 7.78 -14.32
N PRO A 98 28.92 6.72 -14.80
CA PRO A 98 29.40 5.94 -15.93
C PRO A 98 29.59 6.76 -17.21
N HIS A 99 30.55 6.35 -18.04
CA HIS A 99 30.73 6.91 -19.38
C HIS A 99 29.56 6.56 -20.31
N GLU A 100 29.09 5.31 -20.25
CA GLU A 100 27.85 4.86 -20.89
C GLU A 100 26.66 5.44 -20.11
N ASN A 101 26.16 6.58 -20.60
CA ASN A 101 25.19 7.40 -19.90
C ASN A 101 24.12 7.88 -20.88
N PRO A 102 22.98 7.18 -20.95
CA PRO A 102 21.91 7.50 -21.89
C PRO A 102 21.47 8.96 -21.74
N THR A 103 21.48 9.67 -22.86
CA THR A 103 21.23 11.12 -22.91
C THR A 103 20.24 11.46 -24.00
N GLY A 104 19.09 12.00 -23.59
CA GLY A 104 17.99 12.40 -24.46
C GLY A 104 18.15 13.84 -24.94
N GLU A 105 18.09 14.06 -26.25
CA GLU A 105 18.03 15.37 -26.88
C GLU A 105 16.59 15.64 -27.35
N TYR A 106 15.97 16.68 -26.80
CA TYR A 106 14.61 17.09 -27.08
C TYR A 106 14.58 18.40 -27.86
N ARG A 107 13.72 18.51 -28.88
CA ARG A 107 13.48 19.75 -29.63
C ARG A 107 11.98 20.03 -29.77
N THR A 108 11.58 21.24 -29.44
CA THR A 108 10.24 21.74 -29.75
C THR A 108 10.30 23.20 -30.20
N THR A 109 9.25 23.65 -30.87
CA THR A 109 9.11 25.05 -31.28
C THR A 109 8.30 25.78 -30.23
N LEU A 110 8.89 26.82 -29.65
CA LEU A 110 8.19 27.80 -28.82
C LEU A 110 7.57 28.85 -29.74
N ARG A 111 6.27 29.07 -29.58
CA ARG A 111 5.59 30.17 -30.25
C ARG A 111 4.66 30.85 -29.27
N LEU A 112 5.07 32.04 -28.83
CA LEU A 112 4.19 32.90 -28.04
C LEU A 112 3.02 33.39 -28.92
N PRO A 113 1.76 33.29 -28.43
CA PRO A 113 0.61 33.89 -29.10
C PRO A 113 0.87 35.36 -29.45
N ALA A 114 0.31 35.84 -30.57
CA ALA A 114 0.52 37.22 -30.99
C ALA A 114 -0.07 38.25 -30.00
N ASP A 115 -1.04 37.82 -29.20
CA ASP A 115 -1.69 38.54 -28.12
C ASP A 115 -1.09 38.22 -26.73
N TRP A 116 0.07 37.55 -26.67
CA TRP A 116 0.79 37.36 -25.41
C TRP A 116 1.04 38.72 -24.74
N PRO A 117 0.73 38.89 -23.44
CA PRO A 117 0.77 40.19 -22.80
C PRO A 117 2.13 40.88 -22.93
N ALA A 118 2.11 42.19 -23.24
CA ALA A 118 3.31 43.01 -23.34
C ALA A 118 3.72 43.55 -21.97
N GLY A 119 5.04 43.57 -21.68
CA GLY A 119 5.59 43.97 -20.38
C GLY A 119 5.59 42.84 -19.35
N GLY A 120 6.42 42.94 -18.31
CA GLY A 120 6.64 41.84 -17.36
C GLY A 120 7.67 40.80 -17.82
N ARG A 121 7.66 39.62 -17.19
CA ARG A 121 8.54 38.48 -17.50
C ARG A 121 7.77 37.34 -18.17
N THR A 122 8.46 36.55 -18.98
CA THR A 122 7.99 35.25 -19.47
C THR A 122 8.92 34.19 -18.92
N LEU A 123 8.37 33.28 -18.12
CA LEU A 123 9.12 32.20 -17.48
C LEU A 123 8.80 30.86 -18.15
N LEU A 124 9.84 30.09 -18.48
CA LEU A 124 9.73 28.70 -18.90
C LEU A 124 9.82 27.82 -17.65
N ARG A 125 8.81 26.99 -17.42
CA ARG A 125 8.68 26.16 -16.23
C ARG A 125 8.68 24.68 -16.59
N PHE A 126 9.49 23.90 -15.88
CA PHE A 126 9.50 22.44 -15.89
C PHE A 126 9.02 21.94 -14.54
N GLU A 127 8.00 21.07 -14.51
CA GLU A 127 7.47 20.52 -13.25
C GLU A 127 8.28 19.31 -12.73
N GLY A 128 9.13 18.69 -13.57
CA GLY A 128 9.99 17.57 -13.20
C GLY A 128 10.74 16.97 -14.40
N VAL A 129 12.05 16.78 -14.25
CA VAL A 129 12.97 16.26 -15.28
C VAL A 129 14.04 15.38 -14.62
N ASP A 130 14.14 14.12 -15.05
CA ASP A 130 15.05 13.13 -14.45
C ASP A 130 16.29 12.87 -15.34
N SER A 131 17.55 13.05 -14.88
CA SER A 131 17.99 13.55 -13.56
C SER A 131 18.75 14.88 -13.59
N TRP A 132 19.49 15.16 -14.67
CA TRP A 132 20.13 16.45 -14.92
C TRP A 132 19.78 16.95 -16.32
N PHE A 133 19.57 18.25 -16.46
CA PHE A 133 19.22 18.81 -17.76
C PHE A 133 19.77 20.20 -18.03
N GLN A 134 19.93 20.49 -19.32
CA GLN A 134 20.33 21.77 -19.87
C GLN A 134 19.23 22.32 -20.77
N VAL A 135 18.94 23.61 -20.64
CA VAL A 135 17.90 24.32 -21.40
C VAL A 135 18.55 25.37 -22.30
N ALA A 136 18.21 25.35 -23.58
CA ALA A 136 18.67 26.34 -24.55
C ALA A 136 17.52 26.87 -25.41
N VAL A 137 17.58 28.16 -25.75
CA VAL A 137 16.65 28.81 -26.68
C VAL A 137 17.46 29.39 -27.84
N ASP A 138 17.09 29.05 -29.08
CA ASP A 138 17.77 29.48 -30.31
C ASP A 138 19.30 29.25 -30.31
N GLY A 139 19.73 28.16 -29.66
CA GLY A 139 21.14 27.77 -29.55
C GLY A 139 21.88 28.34 -28.34
N GLU A 140 21.30 29.30 -27.61
CA GLU A 140 21.90 29.87 -26.39
C GLU A 140 21.49 29.05 -25.16
N VAL A 141 22.47 28.51 -24.43
CA VAL A 141 22.24 27.80 -23.17
C VAL A 141 21.89 28.81 -22.08
N LEU A 142 20.68 28.69 -21.54
CA LEU A 142 20.14 29.62 -20.54
C LEU A 142 20.23 29.09 -19.12
N ALA A 143 20.10 27.77 -18.94
CA ALA A 143 20.06 27.17 -17.61
C ALA A 143 20.55 25.72 -17.60
N THR A 144 20.99 25.28 -16.43
CA THR A 144 21.19 23.87 -16.09
C THR A 144 20.58 23.58 -14.72
N SER A 145 19.95 22.42 -14.55
CA SER A 145 19.24 22.09 -13.32
C SER A 145 19.21 20.58 -13.05
N HIS A 146 18.77 20.25 -11.84
CA HIS A 146 18.65 18.90 -11.24
C HIS A 146 17.56 18.91 -10.15
N GLY A 147 17.41 17.80 -9.43
CA GLY A 147 16.34 17.60 -8.45
C GLY A 147 15.12 17.12 -9.19
N SER A 148 15.10 15.83 -9.52
CA SER A 148 14.25 15.27 -10.56
C SER A 148 12.77 15.56 -10.34
N ARG A 149 12.33 15.54 -9.08
CA ARG A 149 10.92 15.71 -8.71
C ARG A 149 10.58 17.13 -8.25
N LEU A 150 11.51 18.07 -8.43
CA LEU A 150 11.38 19.47 -8.03
C LEU A 150 11.26 20.39 -9.26
N PRO A 151 10.39 21.41 -9.24
CA PRO A 151 10.21 22.30 -10.38
C PRO A 151 11.44 23.16 -10.63
N THR A 152 11.59 23.62 -11.87
CA THR A 152 12.61 24.57 -12.33
C THR A 152 11.97 25.66 -13.19
N GLU A 153 12.35 26.91 -12.98
CA GLU A 153 11.91 28.05 -13.79
C GLU A 153 13.11 28.80 -14.39
N VAL A 154 12.98 29.19 -15.66
CA VAL A 154 14.01 29.92 -16.42
C VAL A 154 13.40 31.18 -17.00
N ASP A 155 14.04 32.33 -16.82
CA ASP A 155 13.60 33.59 -17.41
C ASP A 155 13.97 33.65 -18.91
N VAL A 156 12.96 33.57 -19.77
CA VAL A 156 13.12 33.58 -21.24
C VAL A 156 12.65 34.89 -21.87
N THR A 157 12.39 35.92 -21.05
CA THR A 157 11.84 37.21 -21.49
C THR A 157 12.66 37.87 -22.58
N ALA A 158 14.00 37.85 -22.45
CA ALA A 158 14.89 38.49 -23.42
C ALA A 158 14.93 37.75 -24.77
N HIS A 159 14.61 36.45 -24.77
CA HIS A 159 14.85 35.52 -25.89
C HIS A 159 13.62 35.31 -26.77
N LEU A 160 12.40 35.46 -26.22
CA LEU A 160 11.17 35.22 -26.97
C LEU A 160 10.54 36.52 -27.49
N ARG A 161 9.89 36.46 -28.66
CA ARG A 161 9.08 37.54 -29.23
C ARG A 161 7.69 37.02 -29.61
N PRO A 162 6.61 37.72 -29.23
CA PRO A 162 5.24 37.33 -29.62
C PRO A 162 5.08 37.16 -31.13
N GLY A 163 4.47 36.05 -31.54
CA GLY A 163 4.22 35.71 -32.94
C GLY A 163 5.40 35.11 -33.71
N GLU A 164 6.62 35.14 -33.14
CA GLU A 164 7.81 34.49 -33.71
C GLU A 164 7.94 33.03 -33.24
N GLU A 165 8.69 32.24 -34.00
CA GLU A 165 9.01 30.85 -33.66
C GLU A 165 10.44 30.78 -33.16
N HIS A 166 10.62 30.18 -31.99
CA HIS A 166 11.92 29.97 -31.35
C HIS A 166 12.15 28.48 -31.14
N LEU A 167 13.39 28.01 -31.23
CA LEU A 167 13.74 26.63 -30.94
C LEU A 167 14.02 26.46 -29.45
N LEU A 168 13.28 25.59 -28.77
CA LEU A 168 13.64 25.08 -27.46
C LEU A 168 14.39 23.76 -27.62
N ALA A 169 15.61 23.72 -27.10
CA ALA A 169 16.42 22.53 -27.00
C ALA A 169 16.63 22.17 -25.52
N VAL A 170 16.36 20.91 -25.17
CA VAL A 170 16.61 20.39 -23.83
C VAL A 170 17.43 19.11 -23.95
N ARG A 171 18.58 19.07 -23.24
CA ARG A 171 19.39 17.86 -23.10
C ARG A 171 19.15 17.30 -21.70
N VAL A 172 18.78 16.02 -21.62
CA VAL A 172 18.52 15.32 -20.36
C VAL A 172 19.48 14.15 -20.24
N THR A 173 20.25 14.08 -19.15
CA THR A 173 21.23 13.02 -18.88
C THR A 173 20.68 12.12 -17.77
N GLN A 174 20.69 10.80 -18.00
CA GLN A 174 20.14 9.82 -17.06
C GLN A 174 20.93 9.80 -15.74
N TRP A 175 22.24 9.57 -15.81
CA TRP A 175 23.10 9.54 -14.63
C TRP A 175 23.80 10.87 -14.44
N SER A 176 23.74 11.41 -13.23
CA SER A 176 24.46 12.63 -12.84
C SER A 176 24.98 12.49 -11.41
N ALA A 177 25.77 13.46 -10.95
CA ALA A 177 26.12 13.52 -9.52
C ALA A 177 24.86 13.42 -8.65
N PHE A 178 23.75 13.99 -9.10
CA PHE A 178 22.51 14.04 -8.34
C PHE A 178 21.75 12.71 -8.29
N SER A 179 22.12 11.72 -9.10
CA SER A 179 21.63 10.34 -8.97
C SER A 179 22.05 9.72 -7.62
N TYR A 180 23.17 10.15 -7.02
CA TYR A 180 23.62 9.69 -5.70
C TYR A 180 22.71 10.14 -4.54
N VAL A 181 21.81 11.10 -4.76
CA VAL A 181 20.83 11.58 -3.78
C VAL A 181 19.39 11.26 -4.19
N GLU A 182 19.21 10.35 -5.14
CA GLU A 182 17.93 9.93 -5.70
C GLU A 182 17.87 8.40 -5.84
N ASP A 183 18.34 7.70 -4.80
CA ASP A 183 18.43 6.23 -4.71
C ASP A 183 17.20 5.60 -4.05
N GLN A 184 16.01 6.09 -4.41
CA GLN A 184 14.75 5.53 -3.89
C GLN A 184 14.52 4.09 -4.39
N ASP A 185 13.89 3.25 -3.56
CA ASP A 185 13.40 1.91 -3.94
C ASP A 185 12.27 2.00 -4.99
N GLN A 186 12.65 2.13 -6.27
CA GLN A 186 11.73 2.32 -7.40
C GLN A 186 12.41 2.03 -8.74
N TRP A 187 11.65 2.15 -9.84
CA TRP A 187 12.24 2.13 -11.19
C TRP A 187 13.13 3.35 -11.49
N TRP A 188 14.30 3.11 -12.05
CA TRP A 188 15.12 4.11 -12.74
C TRP A 188 14.50 4.42 -14.10
N LEU A 189 13.90 5.61 -14.23
CA LEU A 189 13.19 6.08 -15.42
C LEU A 189 13.51 7.55 -15.65
N SER A 190 13.91 7.91 -16.87
CA SER A 190 14.44 9.24 -17.15
C SER A 190 13.67 9.94 -18.27
N GLY A 191 13.75 11.26 -18.28
CA GLY A 191 13.04 12.11 -19.24
C GLY A 191 12.36 13.32 -18.59
N ILE A 192 11.70 14.10 -19.43
CA ILE A 192 10.85 15.22 -19.01
C ILE A 192 9.50 14.62 -18.61
N PHE A 193 9.37 14.17 -17.36
CA PHE A 193 8.27 13.30 -16.93
C PHE A 193 7.08 14.05 -16.30
N ARG A 194 7.18 15.37 -16.12
CA ARG A 194 6.04 16.24 -15.78
C ARG A 194 5.96 17.43 -16.75
N SER A 195 4.83 18.13 -16.73
CA SER A 195 4.48 19.15 -17.71
C SER A 195 5.52 20.27 -17.85
N VAL A 196 5.54 20.87 -19.04
CA VAL A 196 6.33 22.05 -19.37
C VAL A 196 5.40 23.17 -19.79
N SER A 197 5.62 24.39 -19.30
CA SER A 197 4.77 25.55 -19.62
C SER A 197 5.57 26.85 -19.76
N LEU A 198 4.98 27.81 -20.46
CA LEU A 198 5.37 29.22 -20.41
C LEU A 198 4.35 29.97 -19.56
N GLU A 199 4.84 30.79 -18.63
CA GLU A 199 4.03 31.61 -17.74
C GLU A 199 4.37 33.09 -17.91
N HIS A 200 3.36 33.92 -18.12
CA HIS A 200 3.51 35.37 -18.08
C HIS A 200 3.44 35.87 -16.64
N ARG A 201 4.37 36.76 -16.27
CA ARG A 201 4.46 37.39 -14.95
C ARG A 201 4.38 38.90 -15.14
N PRO A 202 3.22 39.53 -14.91
CA PRO A 202 3.04 40.95 -15.20
C PRO A 202 3.96 41.82 -14.34
N GLU A 203 4.40 42.95 -14.89
CA GLU A 203 5.14 43.96 -14.13
C GLU A 203 4.26 44.50 -12.99
N GLY A 204 4.74 44.45 -11.75
CA GLY A 204 3.93 44.77 -10.57
C GLY A 204 2.99 43.66 -10.10
N GLY A 205 3.06 42.47 -10.72
CA GLY A 205 2.36 41.25 -10.30
C GLY A 205 2.91 40.63 -9.01
N LEU A 206 2.31 39.50 -8.64
CA LEU A 206 2.53 38.72 -7.43
C LEU A 206 3.57 37.64 -7.66
N ASP A 207 4.86 37.87 -7.40
CA ASP A 207 5.90 36.86 -7.67
C ASP A 207 5.77 35.61 -6.78
N ASP A 208 5.57 35.82 -5.48
CA ASP A 208 5.45 34.79 -4.45
C ASP A 208 4.28 35.15 -3.53
N VAL A 209 3.49 34.16 -3.11
CA VAL A 209 2.36 34.35 -2.19
C VAL A 209 2.44 33.30 -1.11
N ARG A 210 2.56 33.76 0.14
CA ARG A 210 2.67 32.89 1.31
C ARG A 210 1.47 33.07 2.21
N VAL A 211 0.74 31.98 2.44
CA VAL A 211 -0.47 31.97 3.26
C VAL A 211 -0.17 31.38 4.64
N HIS A 212 -0.60 32.09 5.68
CA HIS A 212 -0.65 31.62 7.06
C HIS A 212 -2.10 31.64 7.53
N ALA A 213 -2.69 30.46 7.76
CA ALA A 213 -4.09 30.33 8.18
C ALA A 213 -4.20 29.45 9.43
N ALA A 214 -4.08 30.07 10.60
CA ALA A 214 -4.12 29.39 11.89
C ALA A 214 -5.56 29.32 12.43
N TYR A 215 -5.87 28.25 13.16
CA TYR A 215 -7.13 28.08 13.88
C TYR A 215 -6.89 27.99 15.39
N ASP A 216 -7.61 28.78 16.17
CA ASP A 216 -7.67 28.69 17.63
C ASP A 216 -8.89 27.89 18.06
N HIS A 217 -8.65 26.65 18.48
CA HIS A 217 -9.68 25.71 18.93
C HIS A 217 -10.36 26.10 20.25
N THR A 218 -9.81 27.05 21.00
CA THR A 218 -10.39 27.50 22.28
C THR A 218 -11.43 28.62 22.07
N THR A 219 -11.26 29.42 21.01
CA THR A 219 -12.16 30.55 20.69
C THR A 219 -13.00 30.32 19.44
N GLY A 220 -12.61 29.39 18.57
CA GLY A 220 -13.22 29.19 17.25
C GLY A 220 -12.77 30.21 16.20
N THR A 221 -11.71 30.98 16.48
CA THR A 221 -11.23 32.07 15.62
C THR A 221 -10.16 31.57 14.66
N GLY A 222 -10.28 31.93 13.38
CA GLY A 222 -9.23 31.81 12.37
C GLY A 222 -8.43 33.09 12.27
N THR A 223 -7.11 32.99 12.14
CA THR A 223 -6.20 34.11 11.86
C THR A 223 -5.52 33.88 10.52
N LEU A 224 -5.77 34.77 9.57
CA LEU A 224 -5.20 34.78 8.23
C LEU A 224 -4.15 35.88 8.12
N ARG A 225 -2.98 35.54 7.62
CA ARG A 225 -1.99 36.50 7.12
C ARG A 225 -1.47 36.01 5.77
N VAL A 226 -1.43 36.90 4.79
CA VAL A 226 -0.89 36.61 3.46
C VAL A 226 0.26 37.55 3.17
N ASP A 227 1.47 37.02 3.04
CA ASP A 227 2.64 37.79 2.60
C ASP A 227 2.80 37.64 1.09
N ALA A 228 3.06 38.75 0.37
CA ALA A 228 3.18 38.76 -1.09
C ALA A 228 4.43 39.53 -1.54
N ALA A 229 5.17 38.96 -2.51
CA ALA A 229 6.36 39.56 -3.11
C ALA A 229 6.10 40.09 -4.53
N ALA A 230 6.81 41.15 -4.93
CA ALA A 230 6.64 41.81 -6.23
C ALA A 230 7.51 41.17 -7.31
N VAL A 231 6.98 41.05 -8.52
CA VAL A 231 7.81 40.72 -9.71
C VAL A 231 8.85 41.83 -9.92
N GLY A 232 10.14 41.52 -9.75
CA GLY A 232 11.27 42.42 -10.03
C GLY A 232 11.58 43.50 -8.96
N GLY A 233 10.98 43.42 -7.77
CA GLY A 233 11.26 44.34 -6.65
C GLY A 233 12.43 43.88 -5.77
N ALA A 234 13.16 44.83 -5.16
CA ALA A 234 13.95 44.51 -3.96
C ALA A 234 13.00 44.06 -2.85
N ALA A 235 13.40 43.09 -2.00
CA ALA A 235 12.61 42.51 -0.93
C ALA A 235 11.77 43.58 -0.17
N GLY A 236 10.50 43.68 -0.55
CA GLY A 236 9.58 44.73 -0.12
C GLY A 236 8.16 44.36 -0.56
N ALA A 237 7.20 44.54 0.35
CA ALA A 237 5.81 44.16 0.16
C ALA A 237 5.18 44.84 -1.06
N VAL A 238 4.50 44.07 -1.91
CA VAL A 238 3.57 44.64 -2.89
C VAL A 238 2.38 45.22 -2.15
N ALA A 239 1.84 46.35 -2.63
CA ALA A 239 0.51 46.79 -2.24
C ALA A 239 -0.54 45.84 -2.86
N ALA A 240 -0.68 44.66 -2.28
CA ALA A 240 -1.68 43.66 -2.64
C ALA A 240 -2.86 43.71 -1.67
N ARG A 241 -4.07 43.60 -2.19
CA ARG A 241 -5.31 43.44 -1.41
C ARG A 241 -5.54 41.95 -1.16
N VAL A 242 -5.94 41.60 0.05
CA VAL A 242 -6.30 40.25 0.47
C VAL A 242 -7.76 40.28 0.88
N ALA A 243 -8.59 39.47 0.23
CA ALA A 243 -10.02 39.37 0.53
C ALA A 243 -10.44 37.92 0.72
N VAL A 244 -11.29 37.67 1.71
CA VAL A 244 -11.99 36.39 1.90
C VAL A 244 -13.49 36.69 1.87
N PRO A 245 -14.13 36.65 0.69
CA PRO A 245 -15.49 37.15 0.51
C PRO A 245 -16.51 36.49 1.46
N GLU A 246 -16.38 35.18 1.68
CA GLU A 246 -17.29 34.42 2.54
C GLU A 246 -17.22 34.85 4.02
N LEU A 247 -16.01 35.19 4.50
CA LEU A 247 -15.78 35.64 5.87
C LEU A 247 -15.94 37.15 6.04
N GLY A 248 -16.18 37.89 4.96
CA GLY A 248 -16.24 39.34 4.96
C GLY A 248 -14.91 40.01 5.32
N LEU A 249 -13.78 39.33 5.10
CA LEU A 249 -12.45 39.86 5.37
C LEU A 249 -11.92 40.63 4.15
N ASP A 250 -11.31 41.79 4.40
CA ASP A 250 -10.71 42.66 3.39
C ASP A 250 -9.59 43.48 4.04
N GLY A 251 -8.36 43.28 3.59
CA GLY A 251 -7.18 43.92 4.14
C GLY A 251 -6.01 43.96 3.17
N ALA A 252 -4.83 44.33 3.67
CA ALA A 252 -3.60 44.36 2.89
C ALA A 252 -2.75 43.09 3.10
N ALA A 253 -1.90 42.75 2.12
CA ALA A 253 -0.85 41.76 2.33
C ALA A 253 0.06 42.17 3.51
N GLY A 254 0.40 41.19 4.36
CA GLY A 254 1.12 41.37 5.62
C GLY A 254 0.27 41.74 6.83
N GLU A 255 -1.02 42.06 6.64
CA GLU A 255 -1.97 42.31 7.73
C GLU A 255 -2.52 40.98 8.30
N GLU A 256 -2.77 40.94 9.62
CA GLU A 256 -3.47 39.84 10.26
C GLU A 256 -4.97 40.11 10.27
N LEU A 257 -5.74 39.22 9.64
CA LEU A 257 -7.20 39.27 9.54
C LEU A 257 -7.80 38.12 10.36
N THR A 258 -8.79 38.43 11.19
CA THR A 258 -9.42 37.43 12.08
C THR A 258 -10.91 37.32 11.85
N ALA A 259 -11.43 36.10 11.80
CA ALA A 259 -12.87 35.81 11.72
C ALA A 259 -13.21 34.52 12.48
N ALA A 260 -14.49 34.28 12.78
CA ALA A 260 -14.94 32.95 13.12
C ALA A 260 -14.89 32.06 11.87
N VAL A 261 -14.33 30.86 11.99
CA VAL A 261 -14.13 29.95 10.84
C VAL A 261 -14.49 28.52 11.19
N GLU A 262 -14.80 27.74 10.17
CA GLU A 262 -14.81 26.28 10.24
C GLU A 262 -13.38 25.76 9.94
N PRO A 263 -12.77 24.97 10.83
CA PRO A 263 -11.40 24.55 10.65
C PRO A 263 -11.27 23.43 9.60
N TRP A 264 -10.13 23.41 8.91
CA TRP A 264 -9.77 22.31 8.03
C TRP A 264 -9.26 21.10 8.83
N SER A 265 -9.70 19.91 8.43
CA SER A 265 -9.18 18.61 8.88
C SER A 265 -9.38 17.56 7.78
N ALA A 266 -8.74 16.39 7.87
CA ALA A 266 -8.99 15.29 6.93
C ALA A 266 -10.43 14.74 6.99
N GLU A 267 -11.16 15.01 8.08
CA GLU A 267 -12.56 14.61 8.29
C GLU A 267 -13.57 15.64 7.74
N ARG A 268 -13.15 16.91 7.74
CA ARG A 268 -13.91 18.10 7.34
C ARG A 268 -12.95 19.06 6.61
N PRO A 269 -12.69 18.82 5.30
CA PRO A 269 -11.71 19.59 4.53
C PRO A 269 -12.25 20.96 4.09
N ARG A 270 -12.64 21.82 5.03
CA ARG A 270 -13.19 23.15 4.74
C ARG A 270 -12.11 24.05 4.11
N LEU A 271 -12.41 24.62 2.94
CA LEU A 271 -11.52 25.54 2.21
C LEU A 271 -12.21 26.87 1.87
N TYR A 272 -11.55 27.98 2.17
CA TYR A 272 -12.02 29.33 1.86
C TYR A 272 -11.26 29.90 0.67
N ASP A 273 -11.97 30.55 -0.25
CA ASP A 273 -11.35 31.31 -1.34
C ASP A 273 -10.71 32.60 -0.79
N VAL A 274 -9.39 32.64 -0.80
CA VAL A 274 -8.57 33.81 -0.47
C VAL A 274 -8.10 34.47 -1.76
N VAL A 275 -8.67 35.63 -2.08
CA VAL A 275 -8.35 36.40 -3.28
C VAL A 275 -7.25 37.40 -2.96
N VAL A 276 -6.10 37.25 -3.63
CA VAL A 276 -4.95 38.14 -3.53
C VAL A 276 -4.85 38.92 -4.85
N SER A 277 -4.97 40.24 -4.80
CA SER A 277 -4.96 41.07 -6.01
C SER A 277 -4.01 42.26 -5.91
N THR A 278 -3.34 42.53 -7.02
CA THR A 278 -2.57 43.74 -7.29
C THR A 278 -3.30 44.58 -8.34
N ALA A 279 -2.67 45.64 -8.84
CA ALA A 279 -3.22 46.37 -9.97
C ALA A 279 -3.18 45.57 -11.30
N THR A 280 -2.37 44.51 -11.37
CA THR A 280 -2.01 43.83 -12.64
C THR A 280 -2.18 42.32 -12.62
N GLU A 281 -2.45 41.70 -11.47
CA GLU A 281 -2.60 40.26 -11.30
C GLU A 281 -3.53 39.95 -10.13
N THR A 282 -4.36 38.93 -10.29
CA THR A 282 -5.20 38.36 -9.24
C THR A 282 -5.01 36.84 -9.18
N VAL A 283 -4.83 36.31 -7.97
CA VAL A 283 -4.77 34.88 -7.68
C VAL A 283 -5.79 34.54 -6.59
N THR A 284 -6.54 33.46 -6.76
CA THR A 284 -7.51 32.94 -5.78
C THR A 284 -7.03 31.61 -5.21
N LEU A 285 -6.76 31.57 -3.91
CA LEU A 285 -6.21 30.40 -3.23
C LEU A 285 -7.27 29.70 -2.39
N ALA A 286 -7.35 28.38 -2.48
CA ALA A 286 -8.15 27.58 -1.57
C ALA A 286 -7.37 27.39 -0.25
N VAL A 287 -7.88 27.94 0.86
CA VAL A 287 -7.16 27.99 2.14
C VAL A 287 -7.94 27.33 3.25
N GLY A 288 -7.32 26.37 3.94
CA GLY A 288 -7.87 25.73 5.13
C GLY A 288 -7.28 26.31 6.42
N PHE A 289 -8.13 26.77 7.34
CA PHE A 289 -7.67 27.24 8.66
C PHE A 289 -7.39 26.05 9.56
N ARG A 290 -6.13 25.83 9.94
CA ARG A 290 -5.75 24.73 10.84
C ARG A 290 -4.43 24.99 11.57
N THR A 291 -4.34 24.48 12.78
CA THR A 291 -3.11 24.55 13.59
C THR A 291 -2.62 23.15 13.91
N VAL A 292 -1.33 22.90 13.67
CA VAL A 292 -0.63 21.68 14.08
C VAL A 292 0.25 22.02 15.28
N SER A 293 0.22 21.19 16.32
CA SER A 293 1.10 21.34 17.49
C SER A 293 1.54 19.99 18.03
N VAL A 294 2.62 20.01 18.81
CA VAL A 294 3.08 18.88 19.61
C VAL A 294 3.08 19.32 21.07
N GLU A 295 2.29 18.66 21.90
CA GLU A 295 2.13 18.98 23.32
C GLU A 295 2.29 17.71 24.14
N ASP A 296 3.20 17.72 25.12
CA ASP A 296 3.50 16.58 26.00
C ASP A 296 3.73 15.24 25.26
N GLY A 297 4.37 15.29 24.08
CA GLY A 297 4.65 14.13 23.26
C GLY A 297 3.45 13.60 22.48
N VAL A 298 2.37 14.37 22.36
CA VAL A 298 1.17 14.05 21.58
C VAL A 298 1.06 15.01 20.40
N PHE A 299 0.76 14.47 19.22
CA PHE A 299 0.51 15.24 18.02
C PHE A 299 -0.94 15.69 17.93
N LEU A 300 -1.13 16.98 17.75
CA LEU A 300 -2.43 17.62 17.74
C LEU A 300 -2.68 18.32 16.42
N VAL A 301 -3.92 18.21 15.94
CA VAL A 301 -4.48 19.09 14.92
C VAL A 301 -5.68 19.78 15.55
N ASN A 302 -5.74 21.11 15.46
CA ASN A 302 -6.82 21.92 16.01
C ASN A 302 -7.12 21.58 17.50
N GLY A 303 -6.05 21.35 18.29
CA GLY A 303 -6.14 21.04 19.73
C GLY A 303 -6.62 19.63 20.08
N ARG A 304 -6.74 18.73 19.11
CA ARG A 304 -7.20 17.35 19.31
C ARG A 304 -6.14 16.34 18.86
N PRO A 305 -5.91 15.24 19.62
CA PRO A 305 -5.08 14.14 19.16
C PRO A 305 -5.63 13.53 17.88
N VAL A 306 -4.76 13.30 16.90
CA VAL A 306 -5.09 12.65 15.63
C VAL A 306 -4.19 11.44 15.46
N THR A 307 -4.80 10.29 15.14
CA THR A 307 -4.09 9.09 14.70
C THR A 307 -3.99 9.09 13.18
N LEU A 308 -2.77 9.07 12.67
CA LEU A 308 -2.42 8.91 11.26
C LEU A 308 -2.59 7.45 10.88
N ARG A 309 -3.63 7.18 10.11
CA ARG A 309 -3.94 5.88 9.49
C ARG A 309 -3.57 6.02 8.02
N GLY A 310 -2.26 5.93 7.77
CA GLY A 310 -1.67 6.35 6.51
C GLY A 310 -1.15 5.23 5.64
N VAL A 311 -0.73 5.61 4.44
CA VAL A 311 -0.01 4.80 3.45
C VAL A 311 1.13 5.62 2.83
N ASN A 312 2.23 4.97 2.48
CA ASN A 312 3.26 5.52 1.60
C ASN A 312 2.77 5.44 0.15
N ARG A 313 3.02 6.47 -0.65
CA ARG A 313 2.58 6.53 -2.05
C ARG A 313 3.68 7.07 -2.94
N HIS A 314 4.22 6.18 -3.79
CA HIS A 314 4.90 6.56 -5.00
C HIS A 314 3.92 7.03 -6.10
N GLU A 315 4.41 7.86 -7.02
CA GLU A 315 3.67 8.18 -8.25
C GLU A 315 3.88 7.08 -9.29
N PHE A 316 2.85 6.27 -9.57
CA PHE A 316 3.02 5.14 -10.49
C PHE A 316 1.79 4.84 -11.37
N ASP A 317 2.01 4.69 -12.67
CA ASP A 317 1.09 4.10 -13.64
C ASP A 317 1.82 3.01 -14.43
N PRO A 318 1.20 1.82 -14.64
CA PRO A 318 1.89 0.67 -15.21
C PRO A 318 2.34 0.86 -16.67
N LEU A 319 1.84 1.88 -17.37
CA LEU A 319 2.22 2.23 -18.74
C LEU A 319 3.02 3.53 -18.82
N ARG A 320 2.94 4.40 -17.80
CA ARG A 320 3.52 5.75 -17.82
C ARG A 320 4.55 6.00 -16.72
N GLY A 321 4.84 5.04 -15.85
CA GLY A 321 5.76 5.23 -14.73
C GLY A 321 5.30 6.38 -13.83
N ARG A 322 6.17 7.38 -13.60
CA ARG A 322 5.85 8.53 -12.76
C ARG A 322 5.05 9.63 -13.48
N SER A 323 4.79 9.51 -14.78
CA SER A 323 3.99 10.49 -15.55
C SER A 323 2.48 10.26 -15.41
N LEU A 324 1.96 10.49 -14.20
CA LEU A 324 0.54 10.33 -13.87
C LEU A 324 -0.37 11.40 -14.53
N THR A 325 -1.60 11.01 -14.84
CA THR A 325 -2.65 11.97 -15.23
C THR A 325 -3.42 12.50 -14.00
N PRO A 326 -4.06 13.68 -14.09
CA PRO A 326 -4.91 14.20 -13.01
C PRO A 326 -6.00 13.22 -12.55
N GLU A 327 -6.58 12.46 -13.49
CA GLU A 327 -7.62 11.47 -13.19
C GLU A 327 -7.07 10.31 -12.35
N ARG A 328 -5.84 9.85 -12.62
CA ARG A 328 -5.19 8.80 -11.81
C ARG A 328 -4.85 9.29 -10.41
N MET A 329 -4.38 10.54 -10.28
CA MET A 329 -4.15 11.15 -8.97
C MET A 329 -5.44 11.24 -8.15
N LEU A 330 -6.55 11.65 -8.78
CA LEU A 330 -7.87 11.69 -8.14
C LEU A 330 -8.36 10.30 -7.74
N GLU A 331 -8.19 9.30 -8.62
CA GLU A 331 -8.56 7.92 -8.34
C GLU A 331 -7.85 7.38 -7.10
N ASP A 332 -6.54 7.62 -6.96
CA ASP A 332 -5.78 7.23 -5.77
C ASP A 332 -6.35 7.87 -4.50
N VAL A 333 -6.58 9.19 -4.51
CA VAL A 333 -7.15 9.91 -3.35
C VAL A 333 -8.52 9.36 -2.98
N LEU A 334 -9.40 9.12 -3.95
CA LEU A 334 -10.73 8.59 -3.67
C LEU A 334 -10.69 7.14 -3.18
N LEU A 335 -9.79 6.30 -3.71
CA LEU A 335 -9.59 4.93 -3.24
C LEU A 335 -9.08 4.91 -1.80
N MET A 336 -8.12 5.77 -1.45
CA MET A 336 -7.64 5.95 -0.08
C MET A 336 -8.79 6.28 0.87
N LYS A 337 -9.60 7.31 0.54
CA LYS A 337 -10.74 7.73 1.37
C LYS A 337 -11.77 6.60 1.55
N ARG A 338 -12.07 5.86 0.48
CA ARG A 338 -13.00 4.70 0.51
C ARG A 338 -12.50 3.53 1.35
N HIS A 339 -11.20 3.44 1.58
CA HIS A 339 -10.58 2.42 2.45
C HIS A 339 -10.09 3.01 3.78
N HIS A 340 -10.70 4.12 4.20
CA HIS A 340 -10.51 4.73 5.52
C HIS A 340 -9.09 5.27 5.80
N VAL A 341 -8.27 5.42 4.76
CA VAL A 341 -6.99 6.11 4.86
C VAL A 341 -7.25 7.59 5.10
N ASN A 342 -6.57 8.18 6.09
CA ASN A 342 -6.68 9.60 6.42
C ASN A 342 -5.37 10.38 6.24
N ALA A 343 -4.28 9.69 5.90
CA ALA A 343 -2.96 10.29 5.75
C ALA A 343 -2.17 9.63 4.61
N VAL A 344 -1.26 10.39 3.98
CA VAL A 344 -0.35 9.90 2.95
C VAL A 344 1.04 10.47 3.17
N ARG A 345 2.08 9.66 2.99
CA ARG A 345 3.47 10.10 2.89
C ARG A 345 3.90 10.03 1.43
N THR A 346 4.51 11.10 0.92
CA THR A 346 4.94 11.21 -0.47
C THR A 346 6.32 10.55 -0.66
N SER A 347 6.37 9.24 -0.51
CA SER A 347 7.60 8.44 -0.58
C SER A 347 8.25 8.50 -1.97
N HIS A 348 9.52 8.90 -2.13
CA HIS A 348 10.34 9.70 -1.21
C HIS A 348 10.80 10.99 -1.89
N TYR A 349 9.80 11.73 -2.35
CA TYR A 349 9.97 12.97 -3.10
C TYR A 349 8.66 13.74 -3.21
N PRO A 350 8.71 15.05 -3.47
CA PRO A 350 7.49 15.83 -3.57
C PRO A 350 6.65 15.36 -4.77
N PRO A 351 5.33 15.16 -4.59
CA PRO A 351 4.47 14.63 -5.64
C PRO A 351 4.25 15.69 -6.73
N HIS A 352 3.54 15.34 -7.80
CA HIS A 352 3.01 16.33 -8.71
C HIS A 352 2.11 17.29 -7.91
N PRO A 353 2.23 18.63 -8.03
CA PRO A 353 1.57 19.54 -7.09
C PRO A 353 0.04 19.44 -7.09
N HIS A 354 -0.57 19.00 -8.21
CA HIS A 354 -2.01 18.74 -8.27
C HIS A 354 -2.50 17.67 -7.28
N PHE A 355 -1.63 16.74 -6.88
CA PHE A 355 -1.97 15.75 -5.86
C PHE A 355 -2.23 16.40 -4.50
N LEU A 356 -1.50 17.46 -4.15
CA LEU A 356 -1.71 18.21 -2.91
C LEU A 356 -3.02 19.02 -2.97
N ASP A 357 -3.37 19.60 -4.12
CA ASP A 357 -4.70 20.22 -4.33
C ASP A 357 -5.84 19.22 -4.07
N LEU A 358 -5.65 17.95 -4.43
CA LEU A 358 -6.62 16.88 -4.20
C LEU A 358 -6.67 16.48 -2.71
N CYS A 359 -5.52 16.41 -2.05
CA CYS A 359 -5.44 16.12 -0.61
C CYS A 359 -6.10 17.21 0.23
N ASP A 360 -5.96 18.49 -0.16
CA ASP A 360 -6.65 19.61 0.48
C ASP A 360 -8.16 19.49 0.36
N ARG A 361 -8.66 19.20 -0.85
CA ARG A 361 -10.10 19.16 -1.17
C ARG A 361 -10.82 17.95 -0.58
N TYR A 362 -10.23 16.76 -0.68
CA TYR A 362 -10.86 15.52 -0.20
C TYR A 362 -10.48 15.15 1.23
N GLY A 363 -9.48 15.85 1.80
CA GLY A 363 -9.04 15.69 3.18
C GLY A 363 -8.16 14.46 3.39
N LEU A 364 -6.87 14.62 3.18
CA LEU A 364 -5.81 13.72 3.61
C LEU A 364 -4.73 14.53 4.33
N TYR A 365 -4.20 14.03 5.45
CA TYR A 365 -3.00 14.58 6.06
C TYR A 365 -1.77 14.15 5.27
N VAL A 366 -0.88 15.08 4.93
CA VAL A 366 0.28 14.80 4.10
C VAL A 366 1.57 14.98 4.92
N VAL A 367 2.42 13.96 4.89
CA VAL A 367 3.85 14.10 5.16
C VAL A 367 4.52 14.35 3.82
N ASP A 368 4.88 15.61 3.56
CA ASP A 368 5.50 15.98 2.29
C ASP A 368 7.01 15.84 2.40
N GLU A 369 7.58 14.97 1.57
CA GLU A 369 8.95 14.51 1.70
C GLU A 369 9.87 15.06 0.61
N ASN A 370 11.01 15.58 1.04
CA ASN A 370 12.03 16.12 0.18
C ASN A 370 12.63 15.03 -0.73
N ASP A 371 13.08 15.45 -1.91
CA ASP A 371 13.68 14.59 -2.91
C ASP A 371 15.13 14.24 -2.52
N LEU A 372 15.29 13.30 -1.59
CA LEU A 372 16.58 12.89 -1.04
C LEU A 372 16.55 11.43 -0.54
N GLU A 373 17.38 10.60 -1.14
CA GLU A 373 17.72 9.26 -0.64
C GLU A 373 19.15 8.86 -1.06
N THR A 374 19.94 8.33 -0.11
CA THR A 374 21.34 7.93 -0.34
C THR A 374 21.63 6.50 0.17
N HIS A 375 20.63 5.63 0.10
CA HIS A 375 20.63 4.32 0.78
C HIS A 375 21.83 3.44 0.37
N GLY A 376 22.23 3.42 -0.90
CA GLY A 376 23.35 2.63 -1.38
C GLY A 376 24.71 2.95 -0.74
N PHE A 377 24.86 4.10 -0.05
CA PHE A 377 26.05 4.39 0.75
C PHE A 377 26.11 3.56 2.05
N GLU A 378 25.00 3.01 2.54
CA GLU A 378 24.98 2.14 3.73
C GLU A 378 25.84 0.89 3.52
N VAL A 379 25.87 0.36 2.29
CA VAL A 379 26.59 -0.87 1.92
C VAL A 379 28.08 -0.80 2.28
N ASP A 380 28.70 0.38 2.21
CA ASP A 380 30.09 0.63 2.62
C ASP A 380 30.18 1.50 3.90
N GLY A 381 29.18 1.39 4.77
CA GLY A 381 29.19 2.05 6.08
C GLY A 381 29.13 3.58 6.02
N TRP A 382 28.41 4.13 5.04
CA TRP A 382 28.17 5.57 4.83
C TRP A 382 29.41 6.40 4.44
N VAL A 383 30.48 5.75 3.97
CA VAL A 383 31.70 6.47 3.53
C VAL A 383 31.39 7.36 2.33
N GLY A 384 31.68 8.66 2.45
CA GLY A 384 31.46 9.62 1.37
C GLY A 384 29.99 10.02 1.15
N ASN A 385 29.10 9.68 2.08
CA ASN A 385 27.67 9.98 1.96
C ASN A 385 27.42 11.52 1.81
N PRO A 386 26.66 11.96 0.78
CA PRO A 386 26.27 13.36 0.57
C PRO A 386 25.66 14.05 1.79
N THR A 387 24.99 13.32 2.68
CA THR A 387 24.37 13.88 3.90
C THR A 387 25.39 14.44 4.92
N ASP A 388 26.66 14.02 4.86
CA ASP A 388 27.74 14.55 5.73
C ASP A 388 28.87 15.27 4.98
N ASP A 389 28.82 15.33 3.65
CA ASP A 389 29.82 16.03 2.85
C ASP A 389 29.48 17.53 2.66
N PRO A 390 30.35 18.47 3.09
CA PRO A 390 30.12 19.90 2.91
C PRO A 390 30.01 20.37 1.46
N ALA A 391 30.52 19.62 0.48
CA ALA A 391 30.34 19.95 -0.95
C ALA A 391 28.86 19.89 -1.38
N TRP A 392 28.03 19.14 -0.67
CA TRP A 392 26.63 18.92 -0.97
C TRP A 392 25.68 19.83 -0.20
N THR A 393 26.16 20.64 0.76
CA THR A 393 25.30 21.43 1.64
C THR A 393 24.33 22.33 0.86
N ASP A 394 24.84 23.12 -0.09
CA ASP A 394 24.01 24.05 -0.83
C ASP A 394 23.00 23.33 -1.74
N VAL A 395 23.36 22.17 -2.28
CA VAL A 395 22.48 21.33 -3.11
C VAL A 395 21.34 20.75 -2.28
N LEU A 396 21.63 20.22 -1.09
CA LEU A 396 20.60 19.62 -0.22
C LEU A 396 19.68 20.69 0.39
N VAL A 397 20.22 21.87 0.72
CA VAL A 397 19.41 23.02 1.15
C VAL A 397 18.53 23.56 0.01
N ASP A 398 19.02 23.58 -1.23
CA ASP A 398 18.21 23.95 -2.41
C ASP A 398 17.00 23.02 -2.55
N ARG A 399 17.21 21.69 -2.46
CA ARG A 399 16.14 20.69 -2.61
C ARG A 399 15.00 20.91 -1.62
N VAL A 400 15.31 21.02 -0.33
CA VAL A 400 14.28 21.24 0.70
C VAL A 400 13.63 22.62 0.58
N THR A 401 14.39 23.64 0.14
CA THR A 401 13.85 24.99 -0.10
C THR A 401 12.84 25.00 -1.23
N ARG A 402 13.12 24.28 -2.34
CA ARG A 402 12.21 24.16 -3.49
C ARG A 402 10.90 23.47 -3.10
N MET A 403 10.96 22.39 -2.31
CA MET A 403 9.77 21.73 -1.78
C MET A 403 8.93 22.69 -0.90
N VAL A 404 9.52 23.22 0.17
CA VAL A 404 8.76 24.03 1.14
C VAL A 404 8.14 25.26 0.48
N ARG A 405 8.87 25.95 -0.41
CA ARG A 405 8.32 27.13 -1.11
C ARG A 405 7.20 26.79 -2.07
N ARG A 406 7.24 25.62 -2.70
CA ARG A 406 6.18 25.15 -3.60
C ARG A 406 4.91 24.86 -2.80
N ASP A 407 5.04 24.21 -1.64
CA ASP A 407 3.93 23.46 -1.04
C ASP A 407 3.40 24.02 0.30
N ALA A 408 4.06 25.00 0.93
CA ALA A 408 3.70 25.48 2.28
C ALA A 408 2.31 26.11 2.43
N HIS A 409 1.62 26.41 1.34
CA HIS A 409 0.26 26.94 1.33
C HIS A 409 -0.82 25.86 1.53
N HIS A 410 -0.50 24.59 1.29
CA HIS A 410 -1.44 23.48 1.40
C HIS A 410 -1.77 23.17 2.87
N PRO A 411 -3.05 23.27 3.33
CA PRO A 411 -3.44 22.85 4.67
C PRO A 411 -3.23 21.35 4.92
N SER A 412 -3.29 20.51 3.89
CA SER A 412 -3.06 19.06 3.97
C SER A 412 -1.67 18.69 4.46
N VAL A 413 -0.64 19.43 4.07
CA VAL A 413 0.72 19.21 4.54
C VAL A 413 0.78 19.53 6.03
N VAL A 414 1.04 18.53 6.85
CA VAL A 414 1.11 18.65 8.31
C VAL A 414 2.51 18.35 8.87
N LEU A 415 3.37 17.68 8.10
CA LEU A 415 4.79 17.48 8.43
C LEU A 415 5.65 17.70 7.18
N TRP A 416 6.86 18.21 7.39
CA TRP A 416 7.92 18.23 6.38
C TRP A 416 8.91 17.11 6.64
N SER A 417 9.16 16.24 5.67
CA SER A 417 10.21 15.23 5.77
C SER A 417 11.47 15.63 5.01
N LEU A 418 12.64 15.44 5.63
CA LEU A 418 13.93 15.85 5.04
C LEU A 418 14.45 14.91 3.94
N GLY A 419 13.90 13.70 3.85
CA GLY A 419 14.30 12.63 2.94
C GLY A 419 14.09 11.25 3.57
N ASN A 420 14.56 10.20 2.89
CA ASN A 420 14.48 8.81 3.34
C ASN A 420 15.86 8.15 3.34
N GLU A 421 16.12 7.24 4.28
CA GLU A 421 17.30 6.34 4.33
C GLU A 421 18.64 6.96 3.87
N ALA A 422 18.88 8.24 4.15
CA ALA A 422 20.03 8.99 3.67
C ALA A 422 21.16 9.11 4.71
N GLY A 423 21.12 8.26 5.75
CA GLY A 423 22.06 8.27 6.86
C GLY A 423 21.94 9.50 7.77
N ARG A 424 23.04 9.89 8.41
CA ARG A 424 23.12 11.09 9.27
C ARG A 424 24.27 11.96 8.82
N GLY A 425 24.21 13.24 9.19
CA GLY A 425 25.31 14.15 8.90
C GLY A 425 24.94 15.60 9.05
N ARG A 426 25.93 16.46 8.84
CA ARG A 426 25.79 17.92 8.96
C ARG A 426 24.70 18.52 8.09
N ASN A 427 24.41 17.92 6.94
CA ASN A 427 23.44 18.48 6.00
C ASN A 427 22.00 18.22 6.47
N VAL A 428 21.75 17.24 7.34
CA VAL A 428 20.45 17.09 8.04
C VAL A 428 20.14 18.34 8.86
N ALA A 429 21.12 18.83 9.63
CA ALA A 429 20.96 20.03 10.44
C ALA A 429 20.74 21.29 9.57
N ALA A 430 21.48 21.39 8.45
CA ALA A 430 21.35 22.51 7.52
C ALA A 430 19.96 22.56 6.85
N MET A 431 19.47 21.42 6.37
CA MET A 431 18.12 21.32 5.81
C MET A 431 17.05 21.61 6.86
N ALA A 432 17.16 21.03 8.07
CA ALA A 432 16.22 21.28 9.15
C ALA A 432 16.16 22.77 9.53
N GLN A 433 17.31 23.45 9.58
CA GLN A 433 17.34 24.89 9.85
C GLN A 433 16.67 25.69 8.73
N ALA A 434 16.94 25.34 7.46
CA ALA A 434 16.29 25.99 6.32
C ALA A 434 14.76 25.81 6.37
N VAL A 435 14.26 24.62 6.72
CA VAL A 435 12.82 24.40 6.92
C VAL A 435 12.27 25.26 8.04
N ARG A 436 12.95 25.39 9.19
CA ARG A 436 12.47 26.22 10.32
C ARG A 436 12.42 27.71 9.97
N ASP A 437 13.40 28.19 9.22
CA ASP A 437 13.44 29.57 8.74
C ASP A 437 12.36 29.84 7.70
N LEU A 438 12.09 28.85 6.85
CA LEU A 438 11.06 28.92 5.82
C LEU A 438 9.66 28.73 6.37
N ASP A 439 9.40 27.83 7.31
CA ASP A 439 8.07 27.50 7.84
C ASP A 439 8.13 26.94 9.28
N PRO A 440 7.88 27.77 10.30
CA PRO A 440 7.84 27.32 11.69
C PRO A 440 6.50 26.67 12.09
N THR A 441 5.52 26.55 11.17
CA THR A 441 4.15 26.14 11.50
C THR A 441 3.91 24.63 11.41
N ARG A 442 4.91 23.85 10.97
CA ARG A 442 4.82 22.41 10.75
C ARG A 442 6.01 21.68 11.41
N PRO A 443 5.78 20.56 12.11
CA PRO A 443 6.85 19.70 12.61
C PRO A 443 7.72 19.11 11.49
N ILE A 444 9.01 18.91 11.80
CA ILE A 444 9.98 18.25 10.89
C ILE A 444 10.08 16.75 11.22
N HIS A 445 10.07 15.93 10.17
CA HIS A 445 10.27 14.48 10.17
C HIS A 445 11.59 14.11 9.46
N TYR A 446 12.29 13.09 9.96
CA TYR A 446 13.36 12.38 9.26
C TYR A 446 13.70 11.12 10.04
N GLU A 447 13.57 9.94 9.43
CA GLU A 447 13.81 8.67 10.12
C GLU A 447 15.29 8.41 10.35
N GLY A 448 16.15 8.66 9.35
CA GLY A 448 17.57 8.27 9.39
C GLY A 448 18.38 8.80 10.59
N ASP A 449 17.88 9.82 11.30
CA ASP A 449 18.38 10.24 12.60
C ASP A 449 17.55 9.72 13.79
N TRP A 450 17.83 8.51 14.27
CA TRP A 450 17.18 7.96 15.47
C TRP A 450 17.52 8.69 16.78
N SER A 451 18.52 9.57 16.80
CA SER A 451 18.74 10.45 17.95
C SER A 451 17.72 11.59 17.99
N SER A 452 17.11 11.86 16.85
CA SER A 452 16.11 12.88 16.61
C SER A 452 16.63 14.28 16.98
N GLU A 453 17.89 14.61 16.74
CA GLU A 453 18.50 15.86 17.23
C GLU A 453 17.89 17.10 16.57
N HIS A 454 17.52 16.99 15.28
CA HIS A 454 17.09 18.12 14.46
C HIS A 454 15.60 18.10 14.07
N VAL A 455 14.87 17.04 14.44
CA VAL A 455 13.47 16.78 14.06
C VAL A 455 12.51 16.96 15.24
N ASP A 456 11.22 17.06 14.96
CA ASP A 456 10.15 17.32 15.94
C ASP A 456 9.27 16.09 16.21
N VAL A 457 9.53 14.98 15.52
CA VAL A 457 8.87 13.68 15.73
C VAL A 457 9.93 12.57 15.80
N TYR A 458 9.73 11.59 16.66
CA TYR A 458 10.55 10.37 16.66
C TYR A 458 9.97 9.39 15.66
N SER A 459 10.70 9.10 14.59
CA SER A 459 10.26 8.17 13.55
C SER A 459 11.08 6.89 13.54
N ARG A 460 10.45 5.78 13.15
CA ARG A 460 11.09 4.49 12.85
C ARG A 460 10.41 3.81 11.68
N MET A 461 11.16 2.99 10.96
CA MET A 461 10.62 2.05 9.98
C MET A 461 10.61 0.62 10.55
N TYR A 462 9.48 -0.08 10.37
CA TYR A 462 9.31 -1.51 10.64
C TYR A 462 9.66 -1.97 12.06
N ALA A 463 9.51 -1.10 13.07
CA ALA A 463 9.73 -1.49 14.46
C ALA A 463 8.67 -2.54 14.89
N PRO A 464 9.06 -3.66 15.52
CA PRO A 464 8.12 -4.70 15.93
C PRO A 464 7.15 -4.19 17.00
N THR A 465 5.98 -4.82 17.12
CA THR A 465 4.91 -4.39 18.03
C THR A 465 5.37 -4.31 19.49
N GLU A 466 6.30 -5.17 19.92
CA GLU A 466 6.89 -5.09 21.26
C GLU A 466 7.70 -3.81 21.46
N GLU A 467 8.50 -3.41 20.47
CA GLU A 467 9.25 -2.16 20.52
C GLU A 467 8.32 -0.95 20.53
N VAL A 468 7.32 -0.94 19.65
CA VAL A 468 6.31 0.13 19.56
C VAL A 468 5.52 0.25 20.86
N ALA A 469 5.19 -0.87 21.51
CA ALA A 469 4.55 -0.86 22.81
C ALA A 469 5.44 -0.24 23.91
N LEU A 470 6.75 -0.49 23.90
CA LEU A 470 7.70 0.13 24.84
C LEU A 470 7.85 1.62 24.59
N ILE A 471 7.90 2.04 23.32
CA ILE A 471 7.93 3.46 22.93
C ILE A 471 6.64 4.16 23.38
N GLY A 472 5.47 3.55 23.15
CA GLY A 472 4.18 4.11 23.57
C GLY A 472 4.07 4.30 25.08
N GLN A 473 4.76 3.47 25.86
CA GLN A 473 4.87 3.57 27.32
C GLN A 473 5.95 4.55 27.81
N GLY A 474 6.83 5.03 26.92
CA GLY A 474 7.97 5.88 27.29
C GLY A 474 9.13 5.14 27.98
N VAL A 475 9.18 3.82 27.85
CA VAL A 475 10.17 2.95 28.53
C VAL A 475 11.03 2.15 27.54
N GLU A 476 11.11 2.61 26.29
CA GLU A 476 12.04 2.06 25.29
C GLU A 476 13.50 2.13 25.79
N PRO A 477 14.41 1.26 25.31
CA PRO A 477 15.82 1.34 25.67
C PRO A 477 16.42 2.74 25.43
N PRO A 478 17.32 3.22 26.32
CA PRO A 478 17.93 4.53 26.17
C PRO A 478 18.83 4.58 24.93
N PHE A 479 18.76 5.71 24.23
CA PHE A 479 19.73 6.04 23.19
C PHE A 479 21.10 6.36 23.82
N GLU A 480 22.20 6.09 23.12
CA GLU A 480 23.56 6.17 23.67
C GLU A 480 23.90 7.56 24.23
N ARG A 481 23.42 8.62 23.58
CA ARG A 481 23.55 10.02 24.03
C ARG A 481 22.37 10.42 24.93
N ALA A 482 22.66 10.62 26.22
CA ALA A 482 21.64 10.89 27.24
C ALA A 482 20.87 12.22 27.06
N ASP A 483 21.52 13.25 26.52
CA ASP A 483 20.90 14.54 26.19
C ASP A 483 19.87 14.39 25.05
N ALA A 484 20.26 13.71 23.97
CA ALA A 484 19.38 13.40 22.85
C ALA A 484 18.23 12.48 23.27
N ASP A 485 18.50 11.45 24.09
CA ASP A 485 17.46 10.53 24.60
C ASP A 485 16.38 11.27 25.40
N GLY A 486 16.78 12.19 26.27
CA GLY A 486 15.85 12.99 27.08
C GLY A 486 14.88 13.80 26.22
N ARG A 487 15.36 14.43 25.14
CA ARG A 487 14.51 15.16 24.18
C ARG A 487 13.66 14.20 23.34
N ARG A 488 14.24 13.14 22.79
CA ARG A 488 13.53 12.16 21.94
C ARG A 488 12.31 11.55 22.65
N ARG A 489 12.42 11.31 23.96
CA ARG A 489 11.31 10.78 24.79
C ARG A 489 10.13 11.72 24.95
N THR A 490 10.32 13.03 24.73
CA THR A 490 9.24 14.02 24.75
C THR A 490 8.59 14.22 23.39
N LEU A 491 9.08 13.57 22.34
CA LEU A 491 8.51 13.65 21.00
C LEU A 491 7.39 12.61 20.81
N PRO A 492 6.37 12.93 20.00
CA PRO A 492 5.43 11.92 19.51
C PRO A 492 6.17 10.94 18.59
N PHE A 493 5.62 9.74 18.46
CA PHE A 493 6.22 8.66 17.71
C PHE A 493 5.36 8.24 16.51
N VAL A 494 6.00 8.08 15.35
CA VAL A 494 5.39 7.58 14.12
C VAL A 494 6.16 6.41 13.54
N LEU A 495 5.42 5.48 12.94
CA LEU A 495 6.00 4.55 11.98
C LEU A 495 5.86 5.16 10.59
N CYS A 496 6.91 5.78 10.05
CA CYS A 496 6.86 6.29 8.68
C CYS A 496 6.73 5.16 7.66
N GLU A 497 7.11 3.93 8.04
CA GLU A 497 6.83 2.69 7.32
C GLU A 497 6.57 1.57 8.31
N TYR A 498 5.50 0.79 8.07
CA TYR A 498 5.22 -0.45 8.79
C TYR A 498 4.35 -1.38 7.96
N ALA A 499 4.17 -2.61 8.46
CA ALA A 499 3.27 -3.60 7.87
C ALA A 499 3.47 -3.73 6.36
N HIS A 500 4.68 -4.10 5.94
CA HIS A 500 5.06 -4.22 4.53
C HIS A 500 4.10 -5.14 3.77
N ALA A 501 3.50 -4.62 2.70
CA ALA A 501 2.34 -5.17 2.03
C ALA A 501 2.67 -6.11 0.85
N MET A 502 3.96 -6.42 0.66
CA MET A 502 4.42 -7.33 -0.40
C MET A 502 3.74 -8.69 -0.40
N GLY A 503 3.15 -9.01 -1.55
CA GLY A 503 2.48 -10.27 -1.81
C GLY A 503 1.28 -10.50 -0.92
N ASN A 504 1.16 -11.72 -0.38
CA ASN A 504 0.12 -12.04 0.58
C ASN A 504 0.48 -11.52 1.98
N GLY A 505 -0.12 -10.41 2.34
CA GLY A 505 0.11 -9.66 3.58
C GLY A 505 -0.57 -8.28 3.52
N PRO A 506 -0.31 -7.41 4.50
CA PRO A 506 0.47 -7.66 5.70
C PRO A 506 -0.35 -8.31 6.83
N GLY A 507 0.30 -9.20 7.60
CA GLY A 507 -0.21 -9.68 8.89
C GLY A 507 0.10 -8.71 10.03
N GLY A 508 -0.74 -8.70 11.08
CA GLY A 508 -0.48 -7.95 12.32
C GLY A 508 -0.95 -6.49 12.34
N LEU A 509 -1.66 -6.03 11.30
CA LEU A 509 -2.23 -4.67 11.26
C LEU A 509 -3.09 -4.35 12.48
N SER A 510 -3.93 -5.30 12.92
CA SER A 510 -4.79 -5.13 14.08
C SER A 510 -4.01 -4.93 15.39
N ASP A 511 -2.81 -5.50 15.50
CA ASP A 511 -1.97 -5.39 16.69
C ASP A 511 -1.35 -4.00 16.81
N TYR A 512 -0.83 -3.45 15.70
CA TYR A 512 -0.36 -2.07 15.65
C TYR A 512 -1.50 -1.06 15.91
N ASP A 513 -2.65 -1.22 15.25
CA ASP A 513 -3.81 -0.35 15.41
C ASP A 513 -4.31 -0.30 16.88
N ALA A 514 -4.27 -1.45 17.58
CA ALA A 514 -4.58 -1.53 18.99
C ALA A 514 -3.57 -0.81 19.90
N LEU A 515 -2.29 -0.75 19.51
CA LEU A 515 -1.29 0.04 20.21
C LEU A 515 -1.50 1.53 20.00
N PHE A 516 -1.81 1.95 18.76
CA PHE A 516 -2.10 3.35 18.43
C PHE A 516 -3.28 3.90 19.23
N ASP A 517 -4.36 3.11 19.37
CA ASP A 517 -5.52 3.50 20.18
C ASP A 517 -5.20 3.54 21.70
N ARG A 518 -4.19 2.79 22.16
CA ARG A 518 -3.88 2.64 23.59
C ARG A 518 -2.96 3.74 24.12
N TYR A 519 -1.98 4.18 23.33
CA TYR A 519 -0.91 5.06 23.79
C TYR A 519 -0.90 6.38 23.03
N PRO A 520 -1.29 7.51 23.64
CA PRO A 520 -1.37 8.82 22.98
C PRO A 520 -0.07 9.33 22.34
N ARG A 521 1.10 8.86 22.81
CA ARG A 521 2.41 9.19 22.21
C ARG A 521 2.55 8.62 20.78
N LEU A 522 1.85 7.54 20.47
CA LEU A 522 1.88 6.91 19.16
C LEU A 522 0.90 7.65 18.23
N MET A 523 1.42 8.47 17.31
CA MET A 523 0.61 9.22 16.35
C MET A 523 0.11 8.35 15.18
N GLY A 524 0.43 7.05 15.14
CA GLY A 524 0.02 6.13 14.09
C GLY A 524 1.18 5.76 13.15
N GLY A 525 0.87 5.49 11.88
CA GLY A 525 1.86 5.10 10.90
C GLY A 525 1.36 5.02 9.47
N PHE A 526 2.29 4.74 8.56
CA PHE A 526 2.07 4.67 7.12
C PHE A 526 2.45 3.29 6.60
N VAL A 527 1.48 2.55 6.05
CA VAL A 527 1.74 1.23 5.47
C VAL A 527 2.65 1.37 4.25
N TRP A 528 3.61 0.46 4.10
CA TRP A 528 4.45 0.35 2.91
C TRP A 528 3.95 -0.78 1.99
N GLU A 529 3.45 -0.53 0.78
CA GLU A 529 3.05 0.78 0.25
C GLU A 529 1.70 0.74 -0.48
N TRP A 530 1.34 1.82 -1.17
CA TRP A 530 0.01 1.97 -1.77
C TRP A 530 -0.24 1.04 -2.95
N ILE A 531 0.73 0.84 -3.84
CA ILE A 531 0.53 0.15 -5.12
C ILE A 531 1.77 -0.59 -5.60
N ASP A 532 1.58 -1.80 -6.13
CA ASP A 532 2.62 -2.55 -6.83
C ASP A 532 3.13 -1.78 -8.05
N HIS A 533 4.43 -1.69 -8.22
CA HIS A 533 5.06 -1.02 -9.35
C HIS A 533 5.30 -1.93 -10.55
N GLY A 534 4.38 -2.87 -10.84
CA GLY A 534 4.49 -3.75 -11.99
C GLY A 534 4.24 -3.03 -13.32
N LEU A 535 5.26 -2.87 -14.16
CA LEU A 535 5.12 -2.25 -15.49
C LEU A 535 4.46 -3.22 -16.46
N THR A 536 3.47 -2.79 -17.24
CA THR A 536 2.84 -3.69 -18.22
C THR A 536 3.82 -4.02 -19.34
N ARG A 537 4.01 -5.31 -19.60
CA ARG A 537 4.83 -5.85 -20.69
C ARG A 537 4.06 -6.92 -21.44
N THR A 538 4.26 -6.98 -22.76
CA THR A 538 3.77 -8.07 -23.60
C THR A 538 4.89 -9.11 -23.83
N ASP A 539 4.60 -10.40 -23.63
CA ASP A 539 5.51 -11.50 -23.95
C ASP A 539 5.51 -11.87 -25.45
N ASP A 540 6.30 -12.87 -25.83
CA ASP A 540 6.43 -13.34 -27.23
C ASP A 540 5.13 -13.99 -27.78
N ASP A 541 4.24 -14.46 -26.91
CA ASP A 541 2.96 -15.06 -27.25
C ASP A 541 1.81 -14.03 -27.29
N GLY A 542 2.11 -12.76 -26.97
CA GLY A 542 1.14 -11.66 -26.99
C GLY A 542 0.35 -11.48 -25.69
N VAL A 543 0.77 -12.12 -24.60
CA VAL A 543 0.13 -12.01 -23.28
C VAL A 543 0.72 -10.82 -22.53
N GLU A 544 -0.15 -9.95 -22.03
CA GLU A 544 0.24 -8.84 -21.16
C GLU A 544 0.36 -9.32 -19.70
N TYR A 545 1.41 -8.89 -19.03
CA TYR A 545 1.65 -9.15 -17.62
C TYR A 545 2.33 -7.95 -16.94
N ALA A 546 2.31 -7.94 -15.61
CA ALA A 546 2.99 -6.96 -14.79
C ALA A 546 4.44 -7.40 -14.55
N ALA A 547 5.39 -6.75 -15.21
CA ALA A 547 6.81 -6.99 -15.11
C ALA A 547 7.42 -6.31 -13.88
N TYR A 548 8.39 -6.98 -13.25
CA TYR A 548 9.17 -6.48 -12.13
C TYR A 548 10.68 -6.62 -12.44
N GLY A 549 11.57 -6.30 -11.49
CA GLY A 549 13.01 -6.26 -11.76
C GLY A 549 13.57 -7.57 -12.33
N GLY A 550 14.41 -7.44 -13.35
CA GLY A 550 15.00 -8.57 -14.07
C GLY A 550 14.23 -8.98 -15.32
N ASP A 551 12.95 -8.65 -15.43
CA ASP A 551 12.18 -8.91 -16.66
C ASP A 551 12.70 -8.06 -17.84
N PHE A 552 13.30 -6.90 -17.58
CA PHE A 552 13.87 -6.04 -18.63
C PHE A 552 15.32 -6.39 -19.01
N GLY A 553 15.87 -7.46 -18.44
CA GLY A 553 17.21 -7.95 -18.73
C GLY A 553 18.31 -7.24 -17.95
N GLU A 554 17.97 -6.58 -16.84
CA GLU A 554 18.95 -5.98 -15.94
C GLU A 554 19.93 -7.04 -15.41
N ALA A 555 21.22 -6.69 -15.35
CA ALA A 555 22.23 -7.57 -14.75
C ALA A 555 22.22 -7.55 -13.22
N LEU A 556 21.78 -6.43 -12.64
CA LEU A 556 21.62 -6.19 -11.22
C LEU A 556 20.20 -5.69 -10.99
N HIS A 557 19.45 -6.39 -10.14
CA HIS A 557 18.07 -6.02 -9.80
C HIS A 557 17.65 -6.65 -8.47
N ASP A 558 16.57 -6.14 -7.88
CA ASP A 558 15.99 -6.64 -6.63
C ASP A 558 14.68 -7.43 -6.82
N GLY A 559 14.34 -7.73 -8.08
CA GLY A 559 13.32 -8.72 -8.43
C GLY A 559 11.91 -8.27 -8.07
N THR A 560 11.17 -9.10 -7.34
CA THR A 560 9.77 -8.87 -6.97
C THR A 560 9.60 -7.82 -5.88
N PHE A 561 10.67 -7.29 -5.29
CA PHE A 561 10.59 -6.38 -4.14
C PHE A 561 9.84 -5.08 -4.46
N ILE A 562 9.75 -4.69 -5.72
CA ILE A 562 8.95 -3.55 -6.22
C ILE A 562 7.43 -3.82 -6.31
N ALA A 563 6.99 -5.06 -6.06
CA ALA A 563 5.59 -5.48 -6.04
C ALA A 563 5.13 -5.64 -4.58
N ASP A 564 5.12 -4.51 -3.88
CA ASP A 564 4.98 -4.37 -2.43
C ASP A 564 3.78 -3.53 -1.98
N GLY A 565 2.76 -3.44 -2.82
CA GLY A 565 1.60 -2.57 -2.62
C GLY A 565 0.33 -3.24 -2.08
N LEU A 566 -0.51 -2.42 -1.46
CA LEU A 566 -1.89 -2.76 -1.11
C LEU A 566 -2.82 -2.86 -2.34
N LEU A 567 -2.44 -2.24 -3.45
CA LEU A 567 -3.09 -2.36 -4.75
C LEU A 567 -2.22 -3.16 -5.71
N LEU A 568 -2.85 -3.96 -6.55
CA LEU A 568 -2.20 -4.50 -7.75
C LEU A 568 -1.92 -3.35 -8.75
N PRO A 569 -1.05 -3.53 -9.76
CA PRO A 569 -0.60 -2.43 -10.64
C PRO A 569 -1.73 -1.69 -11.39
N ASP A 570 -2.87 -2.36 -11.58
CA ASP A 570 -4.07 -1.82 -12.22
C ASP A 570 -5.04 -1.12 -11.26
N ARG A 571 -4.64 -0.88 -10.00
CA ARG A 571 -5.47 -0.39 -8.88
C ARG A 571 -6.54 -1.36 -8.38
N THR A 572 -6.46 -2.65 -8.72
CA THR A 572 -7.32 -3.65 -8.07
C THR A 572 -6.95 -3.77 -6.59
N PRO A 573 -7.90 -3.62 -5.64
CA PRO A 573 -7.65 -3.87 -4.22
C PRO A 573 -7.14 -5.28 -3.97
N SER A 574 -6.00 -5.40 -3.29
CA SER A 574 -5.57 -6.69 -2.72
C SER A 574 -6.41 -7.02 -1.48
N PRO A 575 -6.40 -8.28 -1.03
CA PRO A 575 -6.94 -8.65 0.28
C PRO A 575 -6.32 -7.85 1.43
N GLY A 576 -5.05 -7.45 1.31
CA GLY A 576 -4.37 -6.58 2.28
C GLY A 576 -5.05 -5.22 2.43
N LEU A 577 -5.51 -4.61 1.33
CA LEU A 577 -6.25 -3.34 1.38
C LEU A 577 -7.63 -3.51 2.03
N THR A 578 -8.30 -4.63 1.76
CA THR A 578 -9.59 -4.93 2.38
C THR A 578 -9.45 -5.14 3.89
N GLU A 579 -8.42 -5.87 4.34
CA GLU A 579 -8.08 -6.01 5.76
C GLU A 579 -7.75 -4.65 6.39
N LEU A 580 -6.93 -3.83 5.72
CA LEU A 580 -6.60 -2.49 6.17
C LEU A 580 -7.85 -1.63 6.36
N ALA A 581 -8.81 -1.66 5.42
CA ALA A 581 -10.05 -0.90 5.56
C ALA A 581 -10.86 -1.34 6.78
N ALA A 582 -10.91 -2.64 7.08
CA ALA A 582 -11.56 -3.14 8.29
C ALA A 582 -10.82 -2.71 9.58
N VAL A 583 -9.48 -2.69 9.54
CA VAL A 583 -8.63 -2.25 10.67
C VAL A 583 -8.73 -0.73 10.87
N TYR A 584 -8.76 0.06 9.81
CA TYR A 584 -8.84 1.53 9.85
C TYR A 584 -10.26 2.08 10.01
N ALA A 585 -11.28 1.21 10.01
CA ALA A 585 -12.68 1.56 10.13
C ALA A 585 -12.93 2.70 11.15
N PRO A 586 -13.45 3.85 10.70
CA PRO A 586 -13.63 5.02 11.56
C PRO A 586 -14.77 4.83 12.56
N VAL A 587 -15.75 3.98 12.25
CA VAL A 587 -16.75 3.49 13.21
C VAL A 587 -16.43 2.04 13.53
N ARG A 588 -15.66 1.83 14.60
CA ARG A 588 -15.13 0.52 14.95
C ARG A 588 -16.15 -0.27 15.76
N ILE A 589 -16.40 -1.52 15.37
CA ILE A 589 -17.38 -2.40 16.02
C ILE A 589 -16.69 -3.71 16.39
N ASP A 590 -16.39 -3.91 17.67
CA ASP A 590 -15.63 -5.08 18.15
C ASP A 590 -16.47 -5.98 19.06
N PRO A 591 -16.41 -7.32 18.92
CA PRO A 591 -17.09 -8.24 19.82
C PRO A 591 -16.44 -8.29 21.20
N ARG A 592 -17.27 -8.56 22.22
CA ARG A 592 -16.86 -8.74 23.62
C ARG A 592 -17.28 -10.13 24.12
N ASP A 593 -16.52 -10.65 25.09
CA ASP A 593 -16.75 -11.97 25.68
C ASP A 593 -18.12 -12.12 26.38
N ASP A 594 -18.80 -11.02 26.68
CA ASP A 594 -20.11 -11.00 27.32
C ASP A 594 -21.30 -10.99 26.33
N GLY A 595 -21.04 -11.30 25.06
CA GLY A 595 -22.07 -11.34 24.01
C GLY A 595 -22.61 -9.96 23.64
N SER A 596 -21.78 -8.91 23.70
CA SER A 596 -22.07 -7.58 23.16
C SER A 596 -21.06 -7.13 22.11
N LEU A 597 -21.41 -6.07 21.38
CA LEU A 597 -20.49 -5.33 20.54
C LEU A 597 -20.15 -3.98 21.18
N LEU A 598 -18.88 -3.58 21.11
CA LEU A 598 -18.41 -2.24 21.45
C LEU A 598 -18.30 -1.42 20.17
N VAL A 599 -19.13 -0.38 20.05
CA VAL A 599 -19.12 0.58 18.94
C VAL A 599 -18.32 1.81 19.39
N ARG A 600 -17.28 2.19 18.63
CA ARG A 600 -16.44 3.37 18.92
C ARG A 600 -16.43 4.32 17.73
N ASN A 601 -16.64 5.60 18.00
CA ASN A 601 -16.36 6.66 17.04
C ASN A 601 -14.88 7.04 17.13
N ARG A 602 -14.09 6.71 16.11
CA ARG A 602 -12.64 6.99 16.03
C ARG A 602 -12.31 8.30 15.31
N TYR A 603 -13.31 9.10 14.96
CA TYR A 603 -13.11 10.47 14.47
C TYR A 603 -12.68 11.40 15.61
N ALA A 604 -11.83 12.37 15.28
CA ALA A 604 -11.33 13.40 16.19
C ALA A 604 -12.24 14.63 16.27
N PHE A 605 -12.93 14.98 15.18
CA PHE A 605 -13.66 16.24 15.03
C PHE A 605 -15.16 16.09 14.75
N ARG A 606 -15.62 14.94 14.24
CA ARG A 606 -17.02 14.73 13.86
C ARG A 606 -17.73 13.61 14.61
N ASP A 607 -19.03 13.76 14.80
CA ASP A 607 -19.90 12.70 15.31
C ASP A 607 -20.16 11.60 14.25
N SER A 608 -20.78 10.50 14.68
CA SER A 608 -21.15 9.38 13.81
C SER A 608 -22.49 9.55 13.08
N GLY A 609 -23.14 10.72 13.14
CA GLY A 609 -24.50 10.94 12.62
C GLY A 609 -24.63 10.91 11.09
N HIS A 610 -23.50 10.89 10.39
CA HIS A 610 -23.41 10.65 8.95
C HIS A 610 -23.50 9.16 8.57
N ALA A 611 -23.51 8.27 9.56
CA ALA A 611 -23.63 6.84 9.39
C ALA A 611 -24.92 6.33 10.05
N GLU A 612 -25.59 5.38 9.41
CA GLU A 612 -26.65 4.59 10.03
C GLU A 612 -26.08 3.23 10.45
N LEU A 613 -26.31 2.87 11.72
CA LEU A 613 -25.96 1.55 12.21
C LEU A 613 -27.10 0.58 11.85
N ARG A 614 -26.86 -0.26 10.85
CA ARG A 614 -27.77 -1.32 10.41
C ARG A 614 -27.35 -2.63 11.03
N TRP A 615 -28.31 -3.46 11.40
CA TRP A 615 -28.04 -4.81 11.86
C TRP A 615 -28.87 -5.84 11.12
N THR A 616 -28.30 -7.03 10.94
CA THR A 616 -28.92 -8.18 10.29
C THR A 616 -28.67 -9.44 11.10
N LEU A 617 -29.65 -10.34 11.14
CA LEU A 617 -29.56 -11.67 11.71
C LEU A 617 -29.66 -12.70 10.58
N HIS A 618 -28.58 -13.43 10.30
CA HIS A 618 -28.52 -14.38 9.18
C HIS A 618 -28.24 -15.80 9.63
N ARG A 619 -28.89 -16.77 8.97
CA ARG A 619 -28.54 -18.19 8.98
C ARG A 619 -28.19 -18.60 7.54
N GLY A 620 -26.92 -18.82 7.28
CA GLY A 620 -26.46 -19.01 5.90
C GLY A 620 -26.86 -17.84 5.01
N THR A 621 -27.55 -18.12 3.90
CA THR A 621 -28.07 -17.08 2.98
C THR A 621 -29.45 -16.53 3.39
N GLU A 622 -30.07 -17.07 4.45
CA GLU A 622 -31.40 -16.66 4.91
C GLU A 622 -31.28 -15.50 5.90
N GLU A 623 -31.90 -14.36 5.58
CA GLU A 623 -32.13 -13.27 6.53
C GLU A 623 -33.32 -13.62 7.43
N LEU A 624 -33.08 -13.72 8.74
CA LEU A 624 -34.11 -14.02 9.74
C LEU A 624 -34.75 -12.74 10.29
N ALA A 625 -33.98 -11.68 10.42
CA ALA A 625 -34.42 -10.36 10.87
C ALA A 625 -33.38 -9.29 10.50
N ALA A 626 -33.82 -8.04 10.40
CA ALA A 626 -32.96 -6.88 10.23
C ALA A 626 -33.55 -5.66 10.93
N GLY A 627 -32.74 -4.64 11.15
CA GLY A 627 -33.16 -3.37 11.73
C GLY A 627 -32.04 -2.35 11.81
N THR A 628 -32.27 -1.29 12.58
CA THR A 628 -31.31 -0.22 12.82
C THR A 628 -31.09 0.00 14.32
N LEU A 629 -29.96 0.61 14.68
CA LEU A 629 -29.69 1.11 16.02
C LEU A 629 -29.74 2.64 15.99
N ASP A 630 -30.59 3.24 16.83
CA ASP A 630 -30.63 4.68 17.03
C ASP A 630 -29.50 5.09 17.98
N LEU A 631 -28.31 5.31 17.40
CA LEU A 631 -27.09 5.62 18.13
C LEU A 631 -26.23 6.61 17.33
N VAL A 632 -26.00 7.79 17.90
CA VAL A 632 -25.02 8.76 17.44
C VAL A 632 -23.97 8.93 18.53
N LEU A 633 -22.70 8.81 18.16
CA LEU A 633 -21.56 8.92 19.06
C LEU A 633 -20.80 10.22 18.78
N GLU A 634 -20.55 10.98 19.83
CA GLU A 634 -19.63 12.13 19.80
C GLU A 634 -18.20 11.69 19.44
N PRO A 635 -17.35 12.58 18.88
CA PRO A 635 -15.97 12.26 18.53
C PRO A 635 -15.20 11.59 19.68
N GLY A 636 -14.58 10.44 19.42
CA GLY A 636 -13.79 9.69 20.40
C GLY A 636 -14.60 8.94 21.47
N THR A 637 -15.93 8.89 21.37
CA THR A 637 -16.77 8.18 22.36
C THR A 637 -17.16 6.77 21.93
N GLU A 638 -17.62 5.96 22.87
CA GLU A 638 -18.00 4.56 22.66
C GLU A 638 -19.30 4.17 23.36
N ALA A 639 -19.97 3.14 22.83
CA ALA A 639 -21.16 2.54 23.42
C ALA A 639 -21.19 1.01 23.26
N VAL A 640 -21.79 0.33 24.22
CA VAL A 640 -22.01 -1.11 24.18
C VAL A 640 -23.41 -1.40 23.66
N VAL A 641 -23.52 -2.22 22.61
CA VAL A 641 -24.78 -2.62 22.00
C VAL A 641 -24.97 -4.14 22.10
N ARG A 642 -26.22 -4.57 22.22
CA ARG A 642 -26.59 -6.00 22.37
C ARG A 642 -27.63 -6.39 21.33
N PRO A 643 -27.68 -7.67 20.93
CA PRO A 643 -28.80 -8.17 20.14
C PRO A 643 -30.13 -7.88 20.85
N PRO A 644 -31.19 -7.46 20.14
CA PRO A 644 -32.52 -7.30 20.72
C PRO A 644 -32.98 -8.56 21.46
N ALA A 645 -33.65 -8.40 22.61
CA ALA A 645 -34.04 -9.53 23.46
C ALA A 645 -35.11 -10.43 22.83
N ASP A 646 -35.83 -9.93 21.83
CA ASP A 646 -36.95 -10.56 21.14
C ASP A 646 -36.57 -11.07 19.74
N LEU A 647 -35.28 -11.22 19.42
CA LEU A 647 -34.84 -11.78 18.15
C LEU A 647 -35.40 -13.19 17.91
N PRO A 648 -35.81 -13.52 16.67
CA PRO A 648 -36.32 -14.84 16.31
C PRO A 648 -35.18 -15.85 16.18
N LEU A 649 -34.59 -16.26 17.30
CA LEU A 649 -33.49 -17.24 17.31
C LEU A 649 -34.03 -18.65 17.00
N PRO A 650 -33.59 -19.29 15.92
CA PRO A 650 -34.00 -20.66 15.60
C PRO A 650 -33.28 -21.66 16.52
N GLU A 651 -33.81 -22.87 16.60
CA GLU A 651 -33.06 -24.01 17.17
C GLU A 651 -31.76 -24.26 16.37
N PRO A 652 -30.67 -24.72 17.03
CA PRO A 652 -29.42 -25.05 16.35
C PRO A 652 -29.61 -25.98 15.15
N GLY A 653 -29.17 -25.52 13.97
CA GLY A 653 -29.26 -26.24 12.70
C GLY A 653 -27.88 -26.60 12.13
N THR A 654 -27.78 -26.88 10.84
CA THR A 654 -26.49 -27.20 10.18
C THR A 654 -25.58 -25.98 9.99
N GLU A 655 -26.14 -24.78 10.07
CA GLU A 655 -25.43 -23.51 9.85
C GLU A 655 -25.53 -22.62 11.09
N PRO A 656 -24.47 -21.86 11.41
CA PRO A 656 -24.49 -20.89 12.49
C PRO A 656 -25.41 -19.70 12.18
N VAL A 657 -25.85 -19.01 13.23
CA VAL A 657 -26.60 -17.77 13.15
C VAL A 657 -25.76 -16.61 13.65
N TRP A 658 -25.58 -15.60 12.81
CA TRP A 658 -24.78 -14.41 13.09
C TRP A 658 -25.67 -13.18 13.22
N TRP A 659 -25.41 -12.37 14.25
CA TRP A 659 -25.93 -11.01 14.35
C TRP A 659 -24.80 -10.03 13.99
N THR A 660 -24.96 -9.35 12.86
CA THR A 660 -23.95 -8.46 12.28
C THR A 660 -24.45 -7.03 12.33
N VAL A 661 -23.62 -6.10 12.80
CA VAL A 661 -23.87 -4.65 12.79
C VAL A 661 -22.88 -4.00 11.82
N ARG A 662 -23.38 -3.13 10.95
CA ARG A 662 -22.62 -2.36 9.96
C ARG A 662 -22.92 -0.87 10.13
N ALA A 663 -21.89 -0.04 10.16
CA ALA A 663 -22.02 1.39 10.00
C ALA A 663 -22.00 1.72 8.52
N VAL A 664 -23.08 2.29 8.00
CA VAL A 664 -23.24 2.56 6.56
C VAL A 664 -23.45 4.04 6.33
N LEU A 665 -22.69 4.64 5.41
CA LEU A 665 -22.85 6.02 4.98
C LEU A 665 -24.25 6.23 4.36
N THR A 666 -25.06 7.15 4.87
CA THR A 666 -26.48 7.31 4.44
C THR A 666 -26.77 8.53 3.58
N GLU A 667 -26.10 9.64 3.83
CA GLU A 667 -26.23 10.86 3.04
C GLU A 667 -24.83 11.26 2.52
N PRO A 668 -24.72 11.99 1.39
CA PRO A 668 -23.51 12.71 1.09
C PRO A 668 -23.27 13.65 2.27
N ASP A 669 -22.29 13.27 3.07
CA ASP A 669 -21.73 14.08 4.14
C ASP A 669 -21.61 15.52 3.63
N ALA A 670 -22.02 16.52 4.42
CA ALA A 670 -22.14 17.93 4.02
C ALA A 670 -20.77 18.61 3.76
N LEU A 671 -19.84 17.85 3.17
CA LEU A 671 -18.56 18.24 2.63
C LEU A 671 -18.80 19.00 1.33
N ASP A 672 -17.93 19.97 1.07
CA ASP A 672 -17.90 20.71 -0.19
C ASP A 672 -17.67 19.75 -1.38
N GLU A 673 -16.86 18.69 -1.18
CA GLU A 673 -16.55 17.66 -2.18
C GLU A 673 -16.75 16.23 -1.63
N PRO A 674 -17.86 15.55 -1.96
CA PRO A 674 -18.10 14.17 -1.57
C PRO A 674 -17.11 13.19 -2.23
N TRP A 675 -16.60 12.22 -1.47
CA TRP A 675 -15.61 11.22 -1.93
C TRP A 675 -16.17 9.79 -2.07
N ALA A 676 -17.39 9.54 -1.58
CA ALA A 676 -18.07 8.26 -1.67
C ALA A 676 -19.57 8.44 -1.87
N ALA A 677 -20.19 7.45 -2.51
CA ALA A 677 -21.64 7.37 -2.61
C ALA A 677 -22.24 6.78 -1.31
N PRO A 678 -23.50 7.10 -0.98
CA PRO A 678 -24.23 6.41 0.08
C PRO A 678 -24.20 4.89 -0.09
N GLY A 679 -24.12 4.16 1.01
CA GLY A 679 -23.99 2.71 1.03
C GLY A 679 -22.57 2.20 1.32
N LEU A 680 -21.55 3.07 1.32
CA LEU A 680 -20.21 2.69 1.75
C LEU A 680 -20.23 2.23 3.21
N GLU A 681 -19.58 1.09 3.48
CA GLU A 681 -19.39 0.57 4.84
C GLU A 681 -18.23 1.30 5.54
N LEU A 682 -18.53 1.91 6.68
CA LEU A 682 -17.57 2.63 7.54
C LEU A 682 -17.06 1.77 8.70
N GLY A 683 -17.52 0.52 8.78
CA GLY A 683 -17.10 -0.48 9.75
C GLY A 683 -18.17 -1.54 9.99
N ALA A 684 -17.74 -2.73 10.39
CA ALA A 684 -18.62 -3.85 10.69
C ALA A 684 -18.09 -4.67 11.86
N GLY A 685 -19.02 -5.33 12.57
CA GLY A 685 -18.72 -6.28 13.63
C GLY A 685 -19.89 -7.23 13.84
N GLN A 686 -19.63 -8.39 14.44
CA GLN A 686 -20.62 -9.47 14.53
C GLN A 686 -20.51 -10.31 15.80
N LEU A 687 -21.60 -10.98 16.14
CA LEU A 687 -21.67 -11.98 17.20
C LEU A 687 -22.24 -13.28 16.64
N LEU A 688 -21.63 -14.41 17.02
CA LEU A 688 -22.26 -15.71 16.87
C LEU A 688 -23.34 -15.85 17.96
N VAL A 689 -24.62 -15.88 17.57
CA VAL A 689 -25.75 -15.93 18.52
C VAL A 689 -26.34 -17.32 18.68
N VAL A 690 -26.29 -18.14 17.63
CA VAL A 690 -26.64 -19.57 17.71
C VAL A 690 -25.56 -20.35 16.97
N ASP A 691 -24.87 -21.25 17.67
CA ASP A 691 -23.91 -22.16 17.05
C ASP A 691 -24.62 -23.29 16.29
N ARG A 692 -23.91 -23.92 15.37
CA ARG A 692 -24.43 -25.08 14.63
C ARG A 692 -24.63 -26.29 15.54
N ALA A 693 -25.60 -27.12 15.21
CA ALA A 693 -25.79 -28.43 15.80
C ALA A 693 -24.58 -29.34 15.51
N PRO A 694 -24.11 -30.11 16.50
CA PRO A 694 -23.08 -31.13 16.27
C PRO A 694 -23.52 -32.16 15.23
N LEU A 695 -22.58 -32.61 14.40
CA LEU A 695 -22.84 -33.71 13.47
C LEU A 695 -23.26 -34.97 14.23
N ALA A 696 -24.43 -35.51 13.88
CA ALA A 696 -24.93 -36.77 14.41
C ALA A 696 -23.87 -37.88 14.28
N ALA A 697 -23.82 -38.80 15.24
CA ALA A 697 -22.87 -39.90 15.19
C ALA A 697 -23.11 -40.79 13.95
N PRO A 698 -22.05 -41.14 13.19
CA PRO A 698 -22.18 -42.06 12.07
C PRO A 698 -22.56 -43.47 12.59
N SER A 699 -23.45 -44.15 11.88
CA SER A 699 -24.01 -45.45 12.28
C SER A 699 -23.80 -46.56 11.24
N GLY A 700 -23.34 -46.22 10.04
CA GLY A 700 -23.16 -47.14 8.93
C GLY A 700 -21.91 -48.00 9.03
N ARG A 701 -21.81 -48.98 8.13
CA ARG A 701 -20.70 -49.95 8.06
C ARG A 701 -20.03 -49.92 6.70
N VAL A 702 -18.69 -49.95 6.70
CA VAL A 702 -17.89 -50.12 5.49
C VAL A 702 -18.17 -51.49 4.87
N THR A 703 -18.25 -51.55 3.54
CA THR A 703 -18.40 -52.80 2.78
C THR A 703 -17.13 -53.12 2.02
N THR A 704 -16.78 -54.41 1.89
CA THR A 704 -15.62 -54.86 1.11
C THR A 704 -16.00 -54.96 -0.37
N THR A 705 -15.11 -54.53 -1.26
CA THR A 705 -15.29 -54.65 -2.72
C THR A 705 -14.68 -55.93 -3.27
N ASP A 706 -15.07 -56.33 -4.48
CA ASP A 706 -14.64 -57.59 -5.10
C ASP A 706 -13.11 -57.69 -5.28
N ASP A 707 -12.42 -56.56 -5.43
CA ASP A 707 -10.96 -56.47 -5.52
C ASP A 707 -10.25 -56.42 -4.15
N GLY A 708 -10.99 -56.60 -3.06
CA GLY A 708 -10.48 -56.58 -1.68
C GLY A 708 -10.30 -55.18 -1.10
N GLY A 709 -10.82 -54.14 -1.76
CA GLY A 709 -10.90 -52.78 -1.23
C GLY A 709 -12.10 -52.56 -0.31
N PHE A 710 -12.41 -51.29 -0.07
CA PHE A 710 -13.44 -50.85 0.87
C PHE A 710 -14.30 -49.74 0.27
N ARG A 711 -15.60 -49.79 0.49
CA ARG A 711 -16.54 -48.71 0.19
C ARG A 711 -17.08 -48.13 1.48
N ALA A 712 -16.87 -46.82 1.66
CA ALA A 712 -17.32 -46.06 2.81
C ALA A 712 -18.13 -44.85 2.32
N GLY A 713 -19.45 -44.99 2.20
CA GLY A 713 -20.30 -43.96 1.58
C GLY A 713 -19.80 -43.63 0.16
N PRO A 714 -19.54 -42.33 -0.14
CA PRO A 714 -19.12 -41.89 -1.46
C PRO A 714 -17.63 -42.13 -1.73
N ALA A 715 -16.88 -42.67 -0.75
CA ALA A 715 -15.46 -42.97 -0.87
C ALA A 715 -15.22 -44.44 -1.25
N LEU A 716 -14.38 -44.65 -2.27
CA LEU A 716 -13.85 -45.97 -2.65
C LEU A 716 -12.36 -46.01 -2.30
N LEU A 717 -11.99 -46.93 -1.42
CA LEU A 717 -10.62 -47.16 -0.98
C LEU A 717 -10.13 -48.51 -1.49
N GLY A 718 -8.85 -48.60 -1.82
CA GLY A 718 -8.23 -49.87 -2.21
C GLY A 718 -7.89 -50.78 -1.03
N PRO A 719 -7.31 -51.97 -1.29
CA PRO A 719 -7.02 -52.97 -0.26
C PRO A 719 -6.03 -52.51 0.81
N ARG A 720 -5.19 -51.50 0.53
CA ARG A 720 -4.28 -50.91 1.52
C ARG A 720 -4.89 -49.69 2.20
N GLY A 721 -6.15 -49.35 1.92
CA GLY A 721 -6.81 -48.15 2.46
C GLY A 721 -6.46 -46.87 1.71
N GLU A 722 -5.82 -46.95 0.53
CA GLU A 722 -5.57 -45.79 -0.32
C GLU A 722 -6.89 -45.29 -0.95
N LEU A 723 -7.19 -44.00 -0.81
CA LEU A 723 -8.40 -43.40 -1.40
C LEU A 723 -8.26 -43.32 -2.93
N ARG A 724 -9.16 -43.98 -3.67
CA ARG A 724 -9.14 -44.04 -5.14
C ARG A 724 -10.16 -43.12 -5.79
N THR A 725 -11.37 -43.09 -5.25
CA THR A 725 -12.41 -42.17 -5.70
C THR A 725 -13.17 -41.57 -4.53
N LEU A 726 -13.65 -40.34 -4.72
CA LEU A 726 -14.53 -39.65 -3.81
C LEU A 726 -15.62 -38.95 -4.62
N ALA A 727 -16.89 -39.18 -4.28
CA ALA A 727 -18.04 -38.61 -4.98
C ALA A 727 -17.97 -38.82 -6.52
N GLY A 728 -17.51 -40.01 -6.94
CA GLY A 728 -17.40 -40.36 -8.36
C GLY A 728 -16.16 -39.82 -9.09
N ARG A 729 -15.32 -38.99 -8.45
CA ARG A 729 -14.09 -38.46 -9.04
C ARG A 729 -12.86 -39.24 -8.63
N ALA A 730 -11.91 -39.42 -9.54
CA ALA A 730 -10.62 -40.02 -9.23
C ALA A 730 -9.83 -39.12 -8.27
N VAL A 731 -9.17 -39.74 -7.29
CA VAL A 731 -8.32 -39.06 -6.32
C VAL A 731 -6.87 -39.27 -6.71
N HIS A 732 -6.15 -38.18 -6.97
CA HIS A 732 -4.72 -38.20 -7.33
C HIS A 732 -3.79 -37.99 -6.13
N THR A 733 -4.27 -37.26 -5.12
CA THR A 733 -3.54 -36.98 -3.89
C THR A 733 -4.51 -37.05 -2.72
N PHE A 734 -4.12 -37.72 -1.64
CA PHE A 734 -4.79 -37.70 -0.34
C PHE A 734 -3.74 -37.92 0.74
N ARG A 735 -3.40 -36.89 1.51
CA ARG A 735 -2.43 -37.01 2.62
C ARG A 735 -2.54 -35.83 3.57
N VAL A 736 -2.01 -36.00 4.78
CA VAL A 736 -1.72 -34.85 5.64
C VAL A 736 -0.66 -33.97 4.98
N ASP A 737 -0.83 -32.65 5.08
CA ASP A 737 0.12 -31.67 4.55
C ASP A 737 0.52 -30.64 5.62
N ALA A 738 1.70 -30.05 5.43
CA ALA A 738 2.28 -29.06 6.33
C ALA A 738 3.09 -27.96 5.60
N TRP A 739 2.94 -27.86 4.28
CA TRP A 739 3.60 -26.89 3.43
C TRP A 739 2.58 -26.07 2.61
N ARG A 740 3.00 -24.90 2.11
CA ARG A 740 2.28 -24.01 1.20
C ARG A 740 3.26 -23.40 0.20
N ALA A 741 2.80 -22.96 -0.97
CA ALA A 741 3.61 -22.14 -1.88
C ALA A 741 4.08 -20.87 -1.13
N ALA A 742 5.38 -20.62 -1.08
CA ALA A 742 5.92 -19.62 -0.15
C ALA A 742 5.47 -18.20 -0.54
N THR A 743 4.89 -17.47 0.42
CA THR A 743 4.65 -16.01 0.26
C THR A 743 5.98 -15.26 0.19
N ASP A 744 5.95 -14.01 -0.26
CA ASP A 744 7.16 -13.17 -0.23
C ASP A 744 7.71 -13.01 1.20
N ASN A 745 6.80 -12.93 2.18
CA ASN A 745 7.14 -12.94 3.60
C ASN A 745 7.81 -14.25 4.03
N ASP A 746 7.32 -15.41 3.58
CA ASP A 746 7.94 -16.72 3.92
C ASP A 746 9.37 -16.86 3.37
N ARG A 747 9.69 -16.16 2.27
CA ARG A 747 10.97 -16.26 1.54
C ARG A 747 12.10 -15.47 2.18
N LYS A 748 11.79 -14.45 2.99
CA LYS A 748 12.78 -13.59 3.64
C LYS A 748 12.87 -13.92 5.14
N PRO A 749 14.08 -13.88 5.73
CA PRO A 749 14.18 -13.90 7.18
C PRO A 749 13.61 -12.58 7.71
N ALA A 750 12.61 -12.65 8.58
CA ALA A 750 12.14 -11.46 9.28
C ALA A 750 13.30 -10.73 9.97
N ARG A 751 13.17 -9.40 10.14
CA ARG A 751 14.17 -8.60 10.84
C ARG A 751 14.49 -9.25 12.20
N TRP A 752 15.77 -9.41 12.51
CA TRP A 752 16.28 -10.05 13.74
C TRP A 752 16.08 -11.57 13.85
N GLN A 753 15.70 -12.24 12.76
CA GLN A 753 15.67 -13.70 12.68
C GLN A 753 16.76 -14.21 11.73
N GLU A 754 17.36 -15.35 12.07
CA GLU A 754 18.47 -15.91 11.27
C GLU A 754 17.98 -16.67 10.02
N GLN A 755 16.72 -17.11 10.00
CA GLN A 755 16.21 -18.05 9.00
C GLN A 755 14.76 -17.74 8.62
N ALA A 756 14.51 -17.75 7.30
CA ALA A 756 13.19 -17.63 6.68
C ALA A 756 12.32 -18.89 6.89
N ASP A 757 11.00 -18.73 6.86
CA ASP A 757 10.07 -19.85 7.04
C ASP A 757 10.12 -20.84 5.88
N ALA A 758 10.21 -20.37 4.63
CA ALA A 758 10.37 -21.22 3.45
C ALA A 758 11.63 -22.10 3.54
N GLU A 759 12.74 -21.53 4.03
CA GLU A 759 13.97 -22.29 4.24
C GLU A 759 13.82 -23.31 5.37
N THR A 760 13.12 -22.96 6.45
CA THR A 760 12.76 -23.88 7.54
C THR A 760 11.97 -25.08 7.00
N TRP A 761 10.97 -24.83 6.17
CA TRP A 761 10.10 -25.88 5.61
C TRP A 761 10.85 -26.78 4.63
N TYR A 762 11.71 -26.20 3.78
CA TYR A 762 12.58 -26.94 2.88
C TYR A 762 13.51 -27.88 3.64
N ARG A 763 14.25 -27.37 4.63
CA ARG A 763 15.19 -28.18 5.44
C ARG A 763 14.49 -29.27 6.25
N ALA A 764 13.23 -29.04 6.64
CA ALA A 764 12.39 -30.01 7.32
C ALA A 764 11.74 -31.05 6.37
N GLY A 765 11.97 -30.94 5.06
CA GLY A 765 11.45 -31.86 4.03
C GLY A 765 9.94 -31.70 3.78
N LEU A 766 9.33 -30.59 4.18
CA LEU A 766 7.88 -30.38 4.08
C LEU A 766 7.41 -30.12 2.64
N THR A 767 8.32 -29.66 1.76
CA THR A 767 8.02 -29.38 0.34
C THR A 767 7.78 -30.63 -0.51
N LEU A 768 8.14 -31.82 0.00
CA LEU A 768 8.10 -33.10 -0.72
C LEU A 768 7.47 -34.21 0.13
N LEU A 769 6.44 -33.88 0.92
CA LEU A 769 5.75 -34.87 1.75
C LEU A 769 5.15 -35.99 0.92
N GLY A 770 5.52 -37.23 1.28
CA GLY A 770 4.92 -38.45 0.76
C GLY A 770 4.24 -39.24 1.87
N GLU A 771 3.18 -39.98 1.52
CA GLU A 771 2.50 -40.89 2.44
C GLU A 771 2.95 -42.34 2.20
N ARG A 772 3.23 -43.05 3.29
CA ARG A 772 3.37 -44.51 3.32
C ARG A 772 2.28 -45.09 4.21
N VAL A 773 1.34 -45.80 3.60
CA VAL A 773 0.30 -46.55 4.35
C VAL A 773 0.91 -47.80 4.99
N GLU A 774 0.60 -48.03 6.26
CA GLU A 774 1.14 -49.12 7.08
C GLU A 774 0.13 -50.26 7.24
N ALA A 775 -1.13 -49.91 7.53
CA ALA A 775 -2.21 -50.89 7.68
C ALA A 775 -3.58 -50.24 7.40
N ALA A 776 -4.50 -51.06 6.89
CA ALA A 776 -5.91 -50.73 6.73
C ALA A 776 -6.77 -51.87 7.26
N GLU A 777 -7.63 -51.57 8.24
CA GLU A 777 -8.40 -52.57 8.97
C GLU A 777 -9.86 -52.11 9.16
N ALA A 778 -10.81 -52.93 8.71
CA ALA A 778 -12.22 -52.75 9.04
C ALA A 778 -12.48 -53.29 10.45
N GLY A 779 -12.91 -52.43 11.37
CA GLY A 779 -13.21 -52.81 12.75
C GLY A 779 -14.64 -53.35 12.93
N ASP A 780 -14.89 -54.02 14.05
CA ASP A 780 -16.21 -54.55 14.43
C ASP A 780 -17.28 -53.47 14.56
N ASP A 781 -16.86 -52.24 14.85
CA ASP A 781 -17.67 -51.03 14.91
C ASP A 781 -18.11 -50.50 13.53
N GLY A 782 -17.71 -51.18 12.44
CA GLY A 782 -18.11 -50.85 11.08
C GLY A 782 -17.26 -49.77 10.41
N ALA A 783 -16.23 -49.25 11.07
CA ALA A 783 -15.35 -48.22 10.53
C ALA A 783 -14.05 -48.81 9.95
N LEU A 784 -13.58 -48.25 8.85
CA LEU A 784 -12.25 -48.52 8.32
C LEU A 784 -11.24 -47.60 9.01
N ARG A 785 -10.16 -48.18 9.54
CA ARG A 785 -9.02 -47.46 10.11
C ARG A 785 -7.82 -47.65 9.21
N VAL A 786 -7.20 -46.54 8.79
CA VAL A 786 -5.96 -46.55 8.03
C VAL A 786 -4.89 -45.87 8.87
N THR A 787 -3.75 -46.52 9.02
CA THR A 787 -2.56 -45.97 9.68
C THR A 787 -1.50 -45.69 8.63
N SER A 788 -0.93 -44.50 8.66
CA SER A 788 0.09 -44.09 7.69
C SER A 788 1.17 -43.22 8.34
N ARG A 789 2.30 -43.15 7.65
CA ARG A 789 3.41 -42.25 7.96
C ARG A 789 3.55 -41.24 6.83
N VAL A 790 3.50 -39.95 7.15
CA VAL A 790 3.77 -38.85 6.21
C VAL A 790 5.11 -38.23 6.56
N SER A 791 6.03 -38.12 5.59
CA SER A 791 7.36 -37.53 5.79
C SER A 791 7.99 -37.15 4.45
N GLY A 792 8.94 -36.21 4.48
CA GLY A 792 9.76 -35.86 3.34
C GLY A 792 10.94 -36.83 3.14
N PRO A 793 11.59 -36.81 1.96
CA PRO A 793 12.80 -37.57 1.72
C PRO A 793 13.95 -37.11 2.65
N ALA A 794 14.83 -38.04 3.02
CA ALA A 794 16.06 -37.82 3.81
C ALA A 794 15.87 -37.25 5.25
N VAL A 795 14.64 -37.01 5.70
CA VAL A 795 14.35 -36.48 7.04
C VAL A 795 13.56 -37.47 7.90
N ARG A 796 13.53 -37.23 9.21
CA ARG A 796 12.67 -37.97 10.16
C ARG A 796 11.42 -37.19 10.56
N THR A 797 11.40 -35.89 10.26
CA THR A 797 10.30 -34.96 10.51
C THR A 797 9.08 -35.35 9.68
N GLY A 798 7.89 -35.29 10.28
CA GLY A 798 6.64 -35.65 9.60
C GLY A 798 5.52 -35.93 10.60
N PHE A 799 4.57 -36.79 10.19
CA PHE A 799 3.38 -37.12 10.97
C PHE A 799 3.10 -38.63 10.97
N ASP A 800 2.79 -39.17 12.15
CA ASP A 800 2.06 -40.44 12.25
C ASP A 800 0.57 -40.12 12.15
N VAL A 801 -0.10 -40.71 11.17
CA VAL A 801 -1.47 -40.37 10.78
C VAL A 801 -2.38 -41.57 10.97
N ARG A 802 -3.57 -41.32 11.50
CA ARG A 802 -4.66 -42.27 11.59
C ARG A 802 -5.88 -41.65 10.94
N THR A 803 -6.38 -42.28 9.89
CA THR A 803 -7.68 -41.91 9.32
C THR A 803 -8.73 -42.94 9.69
N ARG A 804 -9.93 -42.48 10.01
CA ARG A 804 -11.09 -43.32 10.31
C ARG A 804 -12.24 -42.92 9.40
N TRP A 805 -12.71 -43.86 8.60
CA TRP A 805 -13.83 -43.71 7.68
C TRP A 805 -15.03 -44.48 8.22
N GLN A 806 -16.14 -43.80 8.46
CA GLN A 806 -17.37 -44.44 8.91
C GLN A 806 -18.60 -43.91 8.14
N PRO A 807 -19.33 -44.77 7.41
CA PRO A 807 -20.53 -44.35 6.69
C PRO A 807 -21.62 -43.81 7.63
N VAL A 808 -22.46 -42.93 7.08
CA VAL A 808 -23.59 -42.32 7.81
C VAL A 808 -24.87 -43.06 7.42
N GLY A 809 -25.41 -43.87 8.33
CA GLY A 809 -26.53 -44.76 8.03
C GLY A 809 -26.18 -45.86 7.01
N ASP A 810 -27.20 -46.51 6.47
CA ASP A 810 -27.04 -47.58 5.47
C ASP A 810 -26.91 -47.05 4.02
N GLY A 811 -26.91 -45.72 3.85
CA GLY A 811 -26.83 -45.05 2.55
C GLY A 811 -25.42 -45.03 1.96
N ALA A 812 -25.33 -44.88 0.64
CA ALA A 812 -24.07 -44.81 -0.09
C ALA A 812 -23.51 -43.37 -0.22
N ASP A 813 -24.22 -42.36 0.29
CA ASP A 813 -23.99 -40.98 -0.13
C ASP A 813 -23.14 -40.18 0.87
N ALA A 814 -23.00 -40.62 2.13
CA ALA A 814 -22.26 -39.87 3.16
C ALA A 814 -21.29 -40.71 4.01
N VAL A 815 -20.15 -40.11 4.40
CA VAL A 815 -19.12 -40.71 5.25
C VAL A 815 -18.50 -39.68 6.20
N ASP A 816 -18.29 -40.06 7.46
CA ASP A 816 -17.44 -39.30 8.38
C ASP A 816 -15.98 -39.73 8.19
N LEU A 817 -15.13 -38.76 7.88
CA LEU A 817 -13.68 -38.87 7.91
C LEU A 817 -13.14 -38.18 9.16
N VAL A 818 -12.42 -38.94 9.99
CA VAL A 818 -11.61 -38.38 11.08
C VAL A 818 -10.14 -38.57 10.74
N VAL A 819 -9.37 -37.49 10.74
CA VAL A 819 -7.92 -37.48 10.60
C VAL A 819 -7.32 -37.11 11.95
N ASP A 820 -6.55 -38.03 12.54
CA ASP A 820 -5.75 -37.81 13.75
C ASP A 820 -4.27 -37.88 13.36
N ALA A 821 -3.57 -36.75 13.42
CA ALA A 821 -2.16 -36.67 13.04
C ALA A 821 -1.29 -36.24 14.23
N ARG A 822 -0.13 -36.87 14.40
CA ARG A 822 0.82 -36.56 15.47
C ARG A 822 2.21 -36.28 14.89
N PRO A 823 2.83 -35.14 15.21
CA PRO A 823 4.16 -34.81 14.72
C PRO A 823 5.19 -35.78 15.30
N VAL A 824 6.22 -36.06 14.51
CA VAL A 824 7.23 -37.08 14.78
C VAL A 824 8.56 -36.66 14.19
N GLY A 825 9.66 -37.03 14.86
CA GLY A 825 10.99 -36.54 14.52
C GLY A 825 11.28 -35.15 15.08
N PRO A 826 12.37 -34.48 14.66
CA PRO A 826 12.68 -33.13 15.06
C PRO A 826 11.58 -32.16 14.59
N ALA A 827 11.06 -31.34 15.50
CA ALA A 827 10.07 -30.33 15.17
C ALA A 827 10.74 -29.14 14.45
N PRO A 828 10.25 -28.71 13.28
CA PRO A 828 10.67 -27.45 12.69
C PRO A 828 10.19 -26.28 13.54
N ARG A 829 10.77 -25.10 13.32
CA ARG A 829 10.39 -23.86 14.02
C ARG A 829 8.92 -23.49 13.75
N SER A 830 8.51 -23.59 12.48
CA SER A 830 7.15 -23.36 12.00
C SER A 830 6.74 -24.48 11.03
N VAL A 831 5.44 -24.59 10.80
CA VAL A 831 4.86 -25.29 9.65
C VAL A 831 3.86 -24.37 8.98
N ALA A 832 3.71 -24.47 7.66
CA ALA A 832 2.81 -23.59 6.90
C ALA A 832 1.32 -23.87 7.20
N ARG A 833 1.00 -25.13 7.46
CA ARG A 833 -0.36 -25.62 7.76
C ARG A 833 -0.35 -26.92 8.54
N LEU A 834 -1.50 -27.29 9.06
CA LEU A 834 -1.80 -28.59 9.66
C LEU A 834 -3.15 -29.06 9.13
N GLY A 835 -3.14 -29.92 8.12
CA GLY A 835 -4.38 -30.28 7.43
C GLY A 835 -4.28 -31.45 6.47
N LEU A 836 -5.29 -31.57 5.61
CA LEU A 836 -5.42 -32.61 4.59
C LEU A 836 -5.38 -31.97 3.21
N LEU A 837 -4.48 -32.45 2.35
CA LEU A 837 -4.46 -32.14 0.92
C LEU A 837 -5.20 -33.24 0.13
N LEU A 838 -6.10 -32.82 -0.75
CA LEU A 838 -6.87 -33.66 -1.66
C LEU A 838 -6.76 -33.11 -3.09
N ALA A 839 -6.53 -33.97 -4.08
CA ALA A 839 -6.58 -33.60 -5.50
C ALA A 839 -7.60 -34.49 -6.23
N LEU A 840 -8.67 -33.88 -6.73
CA LEU A 840 -9.77 -34.56 -7.44
C LEU A 840 -9.65 -34.32 -8.94
N GLU A 841 -9.93 -35.34 -9.76
CA GLU A 841 -10.05 -35.18 -11.21
C GLU A 841 -11.24 -34.26 -11.55
N GLU A 842 -10.94 -33.09 -12.11
CA GLU A 842 -11.91 -32.10 -12.57
C GLU A 842 -11.28 -31.28 -13.70
N PRO A 843 -11.45 -31.70 -14.96
CA PRO A 843 -10.84 -31.04 -16.11
C PRO A 843 -11.20 -29.56 -16.25
N ARG A 844 -12.34 -29.14 -15.70
CA ARG A 844 -12.80 -27.75 -15.68
C ARG A 844 -12.81 -27.19 -14.26
N ALA A 845 -11.73 -27.44 -13.50
CA ALA A 845 -11.62 -27.04 -12.10
C ALA A 845 -11.87 -25.55 -11.85
N ALA A 846 -11.43 -24.68 -12.77
CA ALA A 846 -11.68 -23.24 -12.68
C ALA A 846 -13.18 -22.87 -12.73
N ASP A 847 -13.99 -23.66 -13.45
CA ASP A 847 -15.45 -23.44 -13.63
C ASP A 847 -16.27 -24.01 -12.45
N ALA A 848 -15.68 -24.87 -11.62
CA ALA A 848 -16.35 -25.47 -10.47
C ALA A 848 -16.80 -24.39 -9.48
N ARG A 849 -17.99 -24.53 -8.91
CA ARG A 849 -18.55 -23.56 -7.95
C ARG A 849 -18.42 -24.07 -6.53
N VAL A 850 -18.11 -23.17 -5.62
CA VAL A 850 -18.04 -23.42 -4.19
C VAL A 850 -19.00 -22.49 -3.47
N ARG A 851 -19.91 -23.07 -2.70
CA ARG A 851 -20.71 -22.38 -1.69
C ARG A 851 -20.19 -22.74 -0.33
N TRP A 852 -20.00 -21.79 0.58
CA TRP A 852 -19.56 -22.11 1.93
C TRP A 852 -20.22 -21.26 2.99
N ALA A 853 -20.35 -21.81 4.19
CA ALA A 853 -20.70 -21.09 5.40
C ALA A 853 -19.47 -21.04 6.32
N GLY A 854 -19.08 -19.84 6.75
CA GLY A 854 -17.84 -19.57 7.46
C GLY A 854 -17.46 -18.10 7.36
N LEU A 855 -16.17 -17.78 7.55
CA LEU A 855 -15.67 -16.43 7.31
C LEU A 855 -15.49 -16.18 5.80
N GLY A 856 -15.78 -14.96 5.36
CA GLY A 856 -15.69 -14.54 3.97
C GLY A 856 -16.29 -13.16 3.70
N PRO A 857 -16.44 -12.76 2.42
CA PRO A 857 -16.01 -13.52 1.25
C PRO A 857 -14.48 -13.47 1.04
N GLU A 858 -13.80 -12.57 1.74
CA GLU A 858 -12.35 -12.34 1.65
C GLU A 858 -11.52 -13.53 2.13
N GLU A 859 -10.29 -13.64 1.61
CA GLU A 859 -9.30 -14.54 2.20
C GLU A 859 -8.93 -14.12 3.61
N SER A 860 -8.52 -15.08 4.44
CA SER A 860 -8.14 -14.83 5.82
C SER A 860 -7.09 -15.82 6.31
N TYR A 861 -6.17 -15.31 7.12
CA TYR A 861 -5.06 -16.00 7.76
C TYR A 861 -5.08 -15.75 9.28
N ALA A 862 -4.15 -16.35 10.02
CA ALA A 862 -4.14 -16.29 11.49
C ALA A 862 -4.06 -14.85 12.03
N ASP A 863 -3.33 -13.97 11.34
CA ASP A 863 -2.99 -12.57 11.66
C ASP A 863 -3.55 -11.54 10.66
N SER A 864 -4.46 -11.96 9.77
CA SER A 864 -5.18 -11.10 8.81
C SER A 864 -6.57 -11.71 8.57
N ALA A 865 -7.60 -11.21 9.26
CA ALA A 865 -8.92 -11.86 9.27
C ALA A 865 -10.09 -10.94 9.64
N ARG A 866 -9.85 -9.66 9.92
CA ARG A 866 -10.89 -8.74 10.37
C ARG A 866 -11.92 -8.45 9.29
N ALA A 867 -11.50 -8.37 8.03
CA ALA A 867 -12.39 -8.17 6.89
C ALA A 867 -13.31 -9.38 6.63
N ALA A 868 -12.91 -10.58 7.07
CA ALA A 868 -13.66 -11.80 6.83
C ALA A 868 -14.79 -11.97 7.86
N LEU A 869 -16.03 -11.70 7.43
CA LEU A 869 -17.22 -11.80 8.28
C LEU A 869 -17.88 -13.18 8.17
N GLY A 870 -18.62 -13.55 9.21
CA GLY A 870 -19.35 -14.80 9.30
C GLY A 870 -20.62 -14.72 8.46
N GLY A 871 -20.83 -15.71 7.61
CA GLY A 871 -21.98 -15.73 6.71
C GLY A 871 -21.99 -16.95 5.81
N ALA A 872 -22.71 -16.84 4.69
CA ALA A 872 -22.62 -17.77 3.58
C ALA A 872 -22.29 -17.04 2.29
N TRP A 873 -21.44 -17.68 1.49
CA TRP A 873 -20.74 -17.07 0.38
C TRP A 873 -20.67 -18.04 -0.80
N GLU A 874 -20.45 -17.53 -2.01
CA GLU A 874 -20.35 -18.34 -3.22
C GLU A 874 -19.38 -17.73 -4.24
N HIS A 875 -18.47 -18.54 -4.78
CA HIS A 875 -17.60 -18.18 -5.92
C HIS A 875 -17.39 -19.37 -6.86
N PRO A 876 -17.06 -19.15 -8.15
CA PRO A 876 -16.31 -20.14 -8.91
C PRO A 876 -14.86 -20.25 -8.36
N VAL A 877 -14.20 -21.39 -8.58
CA VAL A 877 -12.80 -21.60 -8.16
C VAL A 877 -11.84 -20.58 -8.81
N ALA A 878 -12.15 -20.10 -10.03
CA ALA A 878 -11.39 -19.04 -10.67
C ALA A 878 -11.35 -17.74 -9.85
N ASP A 879 -12.45 -17.38 -9.18
CA ASP A 879 -12.57 -16.16 -8.35
C ASP A 879 -12.17 -16.43 -6.89
N TRP A 880 -11.87 -17.68 -6.54
CA TRP A 880 -11.36 -18.05 -5.22
C TRP A 880 -9.89 -17.63 -5.02
N GLN A 881 -9.16 -17.43 -6.12
CA GLN A 881 -7.74 -17.14 -6.12
C GLN A 881 -7.47 -15.64 -6.27
N THR A 882 -6.56 -15.13 -5.44
CA THR A 882 -6.01 -13.78 -5.59
C THR A 882 -4.88 -13.82 -6.62
N ARG A 883 -4.96 -12.94 -7.63
CA ARG A 883 -3.95 -12.85 -8.69
C ARG A 883 -2.85 -11.86 -8.31
N TYR A 884 -2.06 -12.20 -7.28
CA TYR A 884 -0.88 -11.42 -6.90
C TYR A 884 0.09 -11.26 -8.08
N THR A 885 0.80 -10.12 -8.15
CA THR A 885 1.80 -9.83 -9.19
C THR A 885 2.86 -10.94 -9.27
N HIS A 886 3.34 -11.40 -8.12
CA HIS A 886 4.14 -12.63 -7.99
C HIS A 886 3.26 -13.77 -7.42
N PRO A 887 3.06 -14.88 -8.15
CA PRO A 887 2.27 -16.03 -7.70
C PRO A 887 2.78 -16.65 -6.39
N GLN A 888 1.88 -16.84 -5.43
CA GLN A 888 2.18 -17.37 -4.09
C GLN A 888 0.92 -17.91 -3.40
N GLU A 889 1.04 -18.47 -2.18
CA GLU A 889 -0.12 -18.91 -1.40
C GLU A 889 -1.18 -17.81 -1.32
N ASN A 890 -2.45 -18.17 -1.57
CA ASN A 890 -3.59 -17.26 -1.48
C ASN A 890 -4.91 -18.02 -1.31
N GLY A 891 -6.00 -17.34 -0.96
CA GLY A 891 -7.33 -17.88 -1.04
C GLY A 891 -7.80 -18.71 0.17
N ALA A 892 -7.06 -18.76 1.28
CA ALA A 892 -7.54 -19.46 2.47
C ALA A 892 -8.81 -18.80 3.03
N ARG A 893 -9.85 -19.59 3.37
CA ARG A 893 -11.05 -19.13 4.08
C ARG A 893 -11.11 -19.79 5.43
N ARG A 894 -11.13 -19.00 6.50
CA ARG A 894 -11.14 -19.53 7.87
C ARG A 894 -12.55 -19.82 8.35
N GLY A 895 -12.63 -20.69 9.35
CA GLY A 895 -13.86 -20.94 10.08
C GLY A 895 -14.98 -21.58 9.26
N VAL A 896 -14.63 -22.31 8.20
CA VAL A 896 -15.60 -22.96 7.31
C VAL A 896 -16.26 -24.12 8.06
N THR A 897 -17.57 -24.01 8.20
CA THR A 897 -18.40 -25.00 8.89
C THR A 897 -19.08 -25.93 7.90
N ARG A 898 -19.32 -25.45 6.68
CA ARG A 898 -19.91 -26.20 5.58
C ARG A 898 -19.37 -25.65 4.26
N ALA A 899 -19.02 -26.52 3.32
CA ALA A 899 -18.72 -26.17 1.94
C ALA A 899 -19.46 -27.14 0.99
N GLU A 900 -19.90 -26.66 -0.15
CA GLU A 900 -20.57 -27.43 -1.19
C GLU A 900 -19.95 -27.10 -2.54
N LEU A 901 -19.35 -28.11 -3.15
CA LEU A 901 -18.68 -28.02 -4.45
C LEU A 901 -19.63 -28.57 -5.51
N THR A 902 -19.89 -27.77 -6.54
CA THR A 902 -20.59 -28.20 -7.75
C THR A 902 -19.57 -28.37 -8.87
N PHE A 903 -19.40 -29.59 -9.33
CA PHE A 903 -18.50 -29.96 -10.41
C PHE A 903 -19.10 -29.64 -11.79
N ALA A 904 -18.28 -29.71 -12.83
CA ALA A 904 -18.68 -29.32 -14.18
C ALA A 904 -19.78 -30.20 -14.80
N ASP A 905 -19.94 -31.43 -14.33
CA ASP A 905 -20.99 -32.36 -14.75
C ASP A 905 -22.30 -32.22 -13.94
N GLY A 906 -22.34 -31.30 -12.97
CA GLY A 906 -23.49 -31.05 -12.10
C GLY A 906 -23.54 -31.92 -10.84
N SER A 907 -22.66 -32.92 -10.71
CA SER A 907 -22.49 -33.63 -9.43
C SER A 907 -21.79 -32.74 -8.40
N GLY A 908 -21.87 -33.09 -7.12
CA GLY A 908 -21.17 -32.30 -6.11
C GLY A 908 -20.65 -33.07 -4.90
N LEU A 909 -19.83 -32.37 -4.13
CA LEU A 909 -19.28 -32.80 -2.86
C LEU A 909 -19.60 -31.77 -1.80
N ARG A 910 -20.38 -32.16 -0.80
CA ARG A 910 -20.62 -31.38 0.41
C ARG A 910 -19.68 -31.84 1.53
N ILE A 911 -19.07 -30.87 2.20
CA ILE A 911 -18.12 -31.04 3.29
C ILE A 911 -18.67 -30.31 4.51
N GLU A 912 -18.93 -31.02 5.61
CA GLU A 912 -19.44 -30.43 6.85
C GLU A 912 -18.44 -30.64 7.99
N ALA A 913 -18.15 -29.58 8.73
CA ALA A 913 -17.16 -29.59 9.80
C ALA A 913 -17.73 -30.21 11.08
N GLY A 914 -17.13 -31.30 11.52
CA GLY A 914 -17.29 -31.84 12.87
C GLY A 914 -16.34 -31.15 13.87
N GLN A 915 -15.76 -31.96 14.74
CA GLN A 915 -14.75 -31.53 15.70
C GLN A 915 -13.41 -31.26 15.00
N VAL A 916 -12.87 -30.06 15.20
CA VAL A 916 -11.55 -29.64 14.71
C VAL A 916 -10.72 -29.19 15.91
N GLU A 917 -9.51 -29.73 16.05
CA GLU A 917 -8.62 -29.44 17.18
C GLU A 917 -7.17 -29.35 16.74
N VAL A 918 -6.43 -28.39 17.31
CA VAL A 918 -4.98 -28.27 17.17
C VAL A 918 -4.39 -28.14 18.56
N ALA A 919 -3.38 -28.97 18.88
CA ALA A 919 -2.78 -29.05 20.22
C ALA A 919 -3.82 -29.24 21.35
N GLY A 920 -4.92 -29.94 21.07
CA GLY A 920 -6.02 -30.17 22.03
C GLY A 920 -6.92 -28.95 22.27
N ARG A 921 -6.79 -27.87 21.48
CA ARG A 921 -7.66 -26.70 21.53
C ARG A 921 -8.69 -26.78 20.39
N PRO A 922 -9.99 -26.63 20.67
CA PRO A 922 -11.02 -26.64 19.63
C PRO A 922 -10.91 -25.43 18.71
N ARG A 923 -11.28 -25.63 17.44
CA ARG A 923 -11.39 -24.60 16.40
C ARG A 923 -12.82 -24.58 15.85
N GLN A 924 -13.29 -23.39 15.50
CA GLN A 924 -14.61 -23.22 14.92
C GLN A 924 -14.57 -23.57 13.43
N GLY A 925 -14.72 -24.85 13.08
CA GLY A 925 -14.63 -25.28 11.67
C GLY A 925 -13.19 -25.49 11.18
N PHE A 926 -13.04 -25.72 9.88
CA PHE A 926 -11.75 -25.89 9.20
C PHE A 926 -11.42 -24.68 8.32
N GLU A 927 -10.19 -24.58 7.84
CA GLU A 927 -9.73 -23.58 6.87
C GLU A 927 -9.67 -24.23 5.48
N LEU A 928 -10.21 -23.55 4.47
CA LEU A 928 -10.43 -24.09 3.12
C LEU A 928 -9.67 -23.30 2.06
N SER A 929 -8.92 -23.99 1.21
CA SER A 929 -8.32 -23.43 -0.01
C SER A 929 -8.64 -24.31 -1.22
N LEU A 930 -8.92 -23.72 -2.38
CA LEU A 930 -9.22 -24.43 -3.64
C LEU A 930 -8.44 -23.84 -4.81
N ARG A 931 -7.86 -24.69 -5.67
CA ARG A 931 -7.07 -24.26 -6.84
C ARG A 931 -7.22 -25.21 -8.04
N PRO A 932 -7.08 -24.72 -9.28
CA PRO A 932 -7.03 -25.57 -10.47
C PRO A 932 -5.60 -26.04 -10.82
N TRP A 933 -4.62 -25.78 -9.95
CA TRP A 933 -3.22 -26.18 -10.08
C TRP A 933 -2.63 -26.54 -8.71
N SER A 934 -1.50 -27.26 -8.71
CA SER A 934 -0.81 -27.65 -7.48
C SER A 934 -0.06 -26.49 -6.81
N ASP A 935 0.16 -26.59 -5.50
CA ASP A 935 1.01 -25.65 -4.75
C ASP A 935 2.43 -25.55 -5.31
N ARG A 936 2.97 -26.63 -5.90
CA ARG A 936 4.28 -26.60 -6.54
C ARG A 936 4.29 -25.79 -7.82
N ALA A 937 3.21 -25.84 -8.61
CA ALA A 937 3.09 -25.01 -9.81
C ALA A 937 2.97 -23.53 -9.41
N LEU A 938 2.22 -23.25 -8.34
CA LEU A 938 2.07 -21.92 -7.76
C LEU A 938 3.42 -21.36 -7.25
N ASP A 939 4.22 -22.17 -6.56
CA ASP A 939 5.53 -21.79 -6.01
C ASP A 939 6.63 -21.58 -7.08
N GLN A 940 6.43 -22.15 -8.28
CA GLN A 940 7.38 -22.13 -9.39
C GLN A 940 7.13 -21.04 -10.44
N ALA A 941 5.89 -20.55 -10.54
CA ALA A 941 5.53 -19.52 -11.50
C ALA A 941 6.10 -18.16 -11.05
N GLY A 942 6.82 -17.47 -11.94
CA GLY A 942 7.23 -16.09 -11.73
C GLY A 942 6.09 -15.12 -11.99
N HIS A 943 5.24 -15.45 -12.97
CA HIS A 943 4.16 -14.57 -13.43
C HIS A 943 2.79 -15.28 -13.47
N PRO A 944 1.66 -14.59 -13.23
CA PRO A 944 0.34 -15.22 -13.19
C PRO A 944 -0.07 -15.94 -14.48
N HIS A 945 0.41 -15.48 -15.64
CA HIS A 945 0.08 -16.09 -16.94
C HIS A 945 0.77 -17.45 -17.15
N GLU A 946 1.78 -17.80 -16.35
CA GLU A 946 2.48 -19.09 -16.40
C GLU A 946 1.69 -20.22 -15.73
N LEU A 947 0.64 -19.89 -14.96
CA LEU A 947 -0.20 -20.85 -14.26
C LEU A 947 -1.21 -21.53 -15.20
N VAL A 948 -1.00 -22.83 -15.44
CA VAL A 948 -1.88 -23.64 -16.29
C VAL A 948 -2.63 -24.68 -15.46
N PRO A 949 -3.97 -24.76 -15.56
CA PRO A 949 -4.76 -25.82 -14.92
C PRO A 949 -4.30 -27.23 -15.30
N ASP A 950 -4.13 -28.12 -14.32
CA ASP A 950 -3.61 -29.47 -14.53
C ASP A 950 -4.70 -30.56 -14.68
N GLY A 951 -5.95 -30.12 -14.87
CA GLY A 951 -7.13 -30.98 -14.97
C GLY A 951 -7.60 -31.52 -13.62
N ARG A 952 -7.15 -30.94 -12.51
CA ARG A 952 -7.52 -31.34 -11.15
C ARG A 952 -8.00 -30.14 -10.35
N LEU A 953 -8.91 -30.42 -9.42
CA LEU A 953 -9.24 -29.52 -8.33
C LEU A 953 -8.39 -29.90 -7.12
N TRP A 954 -7.52 -29.00 -6.69
CA TRP A 954 -6.69 -29.13 -5.50
C TRP A 954 -7.41 -28.46 -4.33
N LEU A 955 -7.56 -29.18 -3.21
CA LEU A 955 -8.28 -28.74 -2.03
C LEU A 955 -7.43 -28.97 -0.79
N HIS A 956 -7.39 -27.97 0.08
CA HIS A 956 -6.88 -28.09 1.43
C HIS A 956 -8.03 -27.99 2.44
N LEU A 957 -8.11 -28.95 3.34
CA LEU A 957 -8.96 -28.93 4.52
C LEU A 957 -8.05 -28.86 5.74
N ASP A 958 -7.77 -27.65 6.20
CA ASP A 958 -6.78 -27.39 7.24
C ASP A 958 -7.43 -27.20 8.61
N ALA A 959 -6.83 -27.78 9.64
CA ALA A 959 -7.20 -27.49 11.01
C ALA A 959 -6.68 -26.12 11.48
N ALA A 960 -5.55 -25.68 10.91
CA ALA A 960 -4.99 -24.35 11.05
C ALA A 960 -3.90 -24.09 9.99
N GLN A 961 -3.77 -22.84 9.56
CA GLN A 961 -2.64 -22.31 8.81
C GLN A 961 -1.80 -21.34 9.64
N HIS A 962 -0.55 -21.17 9.22
CA HIS A 962 0.35 -20.14 9.74
C HIS A 962 -0.14 -18.74 9.35
N GLY A 963 0.23 -17.73 10.13
CA GLY A 963 0.09 -16.34 9.70
C GLY A 963 0.89 -16.02 8.44
N VAL A 964 0.73 -14.78 7.97
CA VAL A 964 1.44 -14.26 6.80
C VAL A 964 2.52 -13.24 7.17
N GLY A 965 2.39 -12.54 8.31
CA GLY A 965 3.38 -11.57 8.78
C GLY A 965 3.68 -10.45 7.78
N SER A 966 4.86 -9.84 7.92
CA SER A 966 5.43 -8.85 6.97
C SER A 966 6.95 -9.02 6.86
N ALA A 967 7.43 -10.26 6.88
CA ALA A 967 8.87 -10.59 6.93
C ALA A 967 9.66 -10.19 5.67
N ALA A 968 8.98 -9.87 4.55
CA ALA A 968 9.62 -9.34 3.35
C ALA A 968 10.46 -8.08 3.69
N CYS A 969 9.87 -7.17 4.47
CA CYS A 969 10.55 -6.08 5.15
C CYS A 969 9.88 -5.80 6.51
N GLY A 970 10.52 -6.23 7.60
CA GLY A 970 10.02 -6.00 8.96
C GLY A 970 9.75 -7.27 9.78
N PRO A 971 8.78 -7.25 10.71
CA PRO A 971 8.48 -8.37 11.57
C PRO A 971 7.89 -9.57 10.81
N GLY A 972 8.26 -10.77 11.23
CA GLY A 972 7.61 -12.00 10.76
C GLY A 972 6.25 -12.22 11.41
N VAL A 973 5.74 -13.44 11.28
CA VAL A 973 4.49 -13.82 11.93
C VAL A 973 4.61 -13.63 13.45
N LEU A 974 3.67 -12.90 14.03
CA LEU A 974 3.63 -12.62 15.46
C LEU A 974 3.41 -13.90 16.28
N PRO A 975 3.86 -13.96 17.56
CA PRO A 975 3.83 -15.19 18.35
C PRO A 975 2.46 -15.87 18.51
N ASP A 976 1.37 -15.11 18.48
CA ASP A 976 -0.01 -15.59 18.60
C ASP A 976 -0.60 -16.15 17.30
N ALA A 977 -0.03 -15.78 16.16
CA ALA A 977 -0.33 -16.32 14.83
C ALA A 977 0.70 -17.38 14.36
N TRP A 978 1.70 -17.68 15.20
CA TRP A 978 2.71 -18.68 14.89
C TRP A 978 2.14 -20.11 14.91
N LEU A 979 2.40 -20.89 13.85
CA LEU A 979 1.97 -22.28 13.77
C LEU A 979 3.15 -23.24 13.96
N HIS A 980 3.14 -23.97 15.07
CA HIS A 980 4.12 -25.03 15.35
C HIS A 980 3.59 -26.39 14.88
N ALA A 981 4.51 -27.32 14.61
CA ALA A 981 4.16 -28.73 14.41
C ALA A 981 3.48 -29.28 15.67
N ALA A 982 2.19 -29.57 15.59
CA ALA A 982 1.38 -29.99 16.73
C ALA A 982 0.46 -31.16 16.37
N PRO A 983 0.04 -31.99 17.34
CA PRO A 983 -1.03 -32.94 17.12
C PRO A 983 -2.31 -32.21 16.71
N PHE A 984 -2.99 -32.71 15.68
CA PHE A 984 -4.29 -32.16 15.27
C PHE A 984 -5.29 -33.28 14.99
N ARG A 985 -6.56 -32.92 15.12
CA ARG A 985 -7.70 -33.77 14.79
C ARG A 985 -8.67 -33.00 13.91
N LEU A 986 -9.02 -33.56 12.77
CA LEU A 986 -9.97 -33.00 11.82
C LEU A 986 -11.07 -34.03 11.55
N ARG A 987 -12.30 -33.76 11.99
CA ARG A 987 -13.49 -34.54 11.61
C ARG A 987 -14.30 -33.76 10.58
N VAL A 988 -14.52 -34.35 9.42
CA VAL A 988 -15.42 -33.84 8.37
C VAL A 988 -16.42 -34.91 7.95
N ARG A 989 -17.63 -34.50 7.59
CA ARG A 989 -18.59 -35.35 6.89
C ARG A 989 -18.58 -34.99 5.42
N LEU A 990 -18.35 -36.00 4.59
CA LEU A 990 -18.30 -35.90 3.13
C LEU A 990 -19.56 -36.53 2.56
N THR A 991 -20.35 -35.76 1.81
CA THR A 991 -21.61 -36.19 1.21
C THR A 991 -21.61 -35.94 -0.30
N ALA A 992 -21.87 -36.96 -1.11
CA ALA A 992 -22.12 -36.79 -2.54
C ALA A 992 -23.52 -36.18 -2.74
N VAL A 993 -23.61 -35.17 -3.60
CA VAL A 993 -24.84 -34.39 -3.84
C VAL A 993 -25.18 -34.23 -5.30
#